data_AF-A0AA36CPJ5-F1
#
_entry.id   AF-A0AA36CPJ5-F1
#
_cell.length_a   1.000
_cell.length_b   1.000
_cell.length_c   1.000
_cell.angle_alpha   90.00
_cell.angle_beta   90.00
_cell.angle_gamma   90.00
#
_symmetry.space_group_name_H-M   'P 1'
#
loop_
_entity.id
_entity.type
_entity.pdbx_description
1 polymer ?
#
loop_
_entity_poly.entity_id
_entity_poly.type
_entity_poly.pdbx_seq_one_letter_code
_entity_poly.pdbx_strand_id
1 'polypeptide(L)'
;MSSPEGTSEADTESHDGSPRHADPASPSPSENEPPPRPPAPKRLTPEGTPQHGNNLEASPLHNLYEKFSAKEKEIEKLEQQNSDYREQLIRTIRERDLNEELVKNVRQEQAEKFADLQRRNNDLESQLRVSKDRATAQEAHYTATTKDLVAKFNAQIAQLTKKQENAEREKNEAVVKYAMKEGEIMRVADENKKKGEENRRLKQELDNFLKSADHERLEELEKAKQQLTVELEKVKHERFDLDNRLKISEKRIEVVQLAANDQKQQNEVLRRQMVQIKEEKAAFQENVRSLEFRIQSESERKNQQDQESSKIQGEQEEMYRSLVEDLERTKKLNRELGEKVEELARENSSLMTNLTTIEAQLRKEEAEHAVVRKKAEDLEGIERKVNGSLEEARKARLAKDEAEADKATAESEADSCRKQAERMLEITEQLTNRNTQLCSEMETMREENTILQEKLIAAEGAQSRAENKLADNEARETTSTQNLETELQMTKEEMRAKNDKIYELQKKLENEINQAGIYKKKTMSNLKELKAEVSNLQKQLKQQQQNSQSGQPEVVVELPGPSSGSRSRTSSITSMDQVARSSEASFNMQSPQEEITPPPYQQQMIEKIVKLQKQLARRSEKIEFLEEHVRQCLEELQKKTKIIQYYALREEASLLVPDDKDLKKVPISKKTAPAYSLMGSMWSMGSDKSALQLATEVNSRLQAVLEDTLLKNIALKSSVDKLGEEIARLSRENRQLTLKK
;
A
#
# COMPACT_ATOMS: atom_id res chain seq x y z
N MET A 1 -8.18 3.98 -71.16
CA MET A 1 -8.87 5.22 -70.76
C MET A 1 -9.56 4.97 -69.43
N SER A 2 -9.23 5.63 -68.31
CA SER A 2 -8.05 6.48 -68.04
C SER A 2 -7.77 6.50 -66.53
N SER A 3 -6.52 6.28 -66.14
CA SER A 3 -5.93 6.87 -64.91
C SER A 3 -5.44 8.30 -65.25
N PRO A 4 -5.19 9.20 -64.26
CA PRO A 4 -3.95 9.22 -63.44
C PRO A 4 -4.23 9.25 -61.90
N GLU A 5 -3.37 8.79 -60.97
CA GLU A 5 -2.01 9.19 -60.50
C GLU A 5 -1.98 10.29 -59.40
N GLY A 6 -0.91 10.32 -58.57
CA GLY A 6 -0.73 11.19 -57.39
C GLY A 6 -1.00 10.46 -56.06
N THR A 7 -0.08 9.82 -55.32
CA THR A 7 1.38 9.96 -55.05
C THR A 7 1.82 11.21 -54.29
N SER A 8 2.05 11.06 -52.98
CA SER A 8 3.07 11.79 -52.22
C SER A 8 3.48 10.98 -50.97
N GLU A 9 4.75 10.64 -50.86
CA GLU A 9 5.38 10.12 -49.63
C GLU A 9 5.91 11.28 -48.76
N ALA A 10 6.36 10.94 -47.55
CA ALA A 10 7.14 11.80 -46.64
C ALA A 10 6.40 13.02 -46.03
N ASP A 11 6.82 13.58 -44.89
CA ASP A 11 8.03 13.26 -44.11
C ASP A 11 7.76 13.19 -42.59
N THR A 12 8.75 12.69 -41.84
CA THR A 12 8.70 12.62 -40.38
C THR A 12 9.08 13.95 -39.73
N GLU A 13 8.37 14.38 -38.69
CA GLU A 13 8.99 15.20 -37.64
C GLU A 13 8.43 14.87 -36.25
N SER A 14 9.31 14.90 -35.25
CA SER A 14 9.06 14.45 -33.88
C SER A 14 8.85 15.63 -32.94
N HIS A 15 7.96 15.49 -31.95
CA HIS A 15 8.07 16.24 -30.70
C HIS A 15 7.73 15.38 -29.47
N ASP A 16 8.56 15.53 -28.44
CA ASP A 16 8.37 14.95 -27.10
C ASP A 16 7.24 15.70 -26.36
N GLY A 17 6.51 15.00 -25.49
CA GLY A 17 5.27 15.45 -24.89
C GLY A 17 4.97 14.82 -23.53
N SER A 18 6.00 14.43 -22.77
CA SER A 18 5.90 13.75 -21.47
C SER A 18 5.00 14.47 -20.43
N PRO A 19 3.90 13.85 -19.95
CA PRO A 19 3.20 14.27 -18.75
C PRO A 19 3.86 13.62 -17.51
N ARG A 20 4.28 14.46 -16.57
CA ARG A 20 5.03 14.13 -15.35
C ARG A 20 4.36 13.05 -14.50
N HIS A 21 5.19 12.23 -13.83
CA HIS A 21 4.79 11.54 -12.60
C HIS A 21 4.21 12.54 -11.57
N ALA A 22 3.16 12.12 -10.88
CA ALA A 22 2.68 12.75 -9.67
C ALA A 22 2.33 11.64 -8.66
N ASP A 23 3.01 11.63 -7.51
CA ASP A 23 2.61 10.82 -6.36
C ASP A 23 1.29 11.35 -5.77
N PRO A 24 0.47 10.46 -5.20
CA PRO A 24 0.28 10.53 -3.75
C PRO A 24 0.64 9.18 -3.10
N ALA A 25 1.44 9.11 -2.03
CA ALA A 25 1.35 9.79 -0.73
C ALA A 25 0.17 9.31 0.14
N SER A 26 0.52 8.74 1.30
CA SER A 26 -0.34 8.45 2.48
C SER A 26 -1.37 7.31 2.38
N PRO A 27 -1.12 6.15 3.02
CA PRO A 27 -2.20 5.33 3.59
C PRO A 27 -2.76 5.97 4.87
N SER A 28 -4.03 5.67 5.19
CA SER A 28 -4.76 6.22 6.34
C SER A 28 -4.19 5.81 7.71
N PRO A 29 -4.37 6.64 8.77
CA PRO A 29 -3.85 6.35 10.11
C PRO A 29 -4.68 5.32 10.88
N SER A 30 -4.05 4.81 11.94
CA SER A 30 -4.57 3.87 12.95
C SER A 30 -5.94 4.25 13.54
N GLU A 31 -6.85 3.29 13.58
CA GLU A 31 -7.80 3.19 14.69
C GLU A 31 -7.10 2.56 15.90
N ASN A 32 -6.90 3.35 16.96
CA ASN A 32 -6.49 2.83 18.27
C ASN A 32 -7.76 2.50 19.06
N GLU A 33 -8.05 1.22 19.31
CA GLU A 33 -8.96 0.87 20.40
C GLU A 33 -8.37 1.34 21.74
N PRO A 34 -9.13 2.04 22.60
CA PRO A 34 -8.67 2.37 23.94
C PRO A 34 -8.70 1.11 24.82
N PRO A 35 -7.67 0.85 25.66
CA PRO A 35 -7.67 -0.29 26.55
C PRO A 35 -8.85 -0.23 27.54
N PRO A 36 -9.41 -1.38 27.96
CA PRO A 36 -10.58 -1.42 28.82
C PRO A 36 -10.31 -0.73 30.16
N ARG A 37 -11.15 0.25 30.49
CA ARG A 37 -11.05 1.05 31.72
C ARG A 37 -11.16 0.14 32.96
N PRO A 38 -10.26 0.24 33.96
CA PRO A 38 -10.33 -0.61 35.14
C PRO A 38 -11.65 -0.38 35.92
N PRO A 39 -12.23 -1.43 36.53
CA PRO A 39 -13.49 -1.32 37.24
C PRO A 39 -13.35 -0.41 38.47
N ALA A 40 -14.29 0.51 38.63
CA ALA A 40 -14.33 1.40 39.79
C ALA A 40 -14.51 0.59 41.10
N PRO A 41 -13.86 1.01 42.21
CA PRO A 41 -13.96 0.30 43.48
C PRO A 41 -15.42 0.30 43.98
N LYS A 42 -15.91 -0.88 44.38
CA LYS A 42 -17.27 -1.02 44.95
C LYS A 42 -17.37 -0.20 46.23
N ARG A 43 -18.35 0.71 46.25
CA ARG A 43 -18.67 1.61 47.37
C ARG A 43 -19.21 0.81 48.56
N LEU A 44 -18.31 0.39 49.47
CA LEU A 44 -18.70 -0.22 50.74
C LEU A 44 -19.50 0.78 51.58
N THR A 45 -20.67 0.36 52.04
CA THR A 45 -21.55 1.09 52.97
C THR A 45 -21.19 0.73 54.41
N PRO A 46 -20.76 1.69 55.25
CA PRO A 46 -20.62 1.47 56.67
C PRO A 46 -21.93 1.82 57.39
N GLU A 47 -22.82 0.85 57.57
CA GLU A 47 -23.72 0.87 58.73
C GLU A 47 -22.96 0.28 59.92
N GLY A 48 -23.00 0.97 61.06
CA GLY A 48 -22.25 0.58 62.24
C GLY A 48 -23.17 0.28 63.43
N THR A 49 -22.67 -0.56 64.34
CA THR A 49 -23.03 -0.49 65.76
C THR A 49 -21.81 -0.90 66.60
N PRO A 50 -21.63 -0.32 67.80
CA PRO A 50 -20.34 -0.39 68.50
C PRO A 50 -20.22 -1.61 69.44
N GLN A 51 -18.99 -2.02 69.71
CA GLN A 51 -18.62 -2.70 70.94
C GLN A 51 -17.40 -2.02 71.58
N HIS A 52 -17.41 -1.89 72.91
CA HIS A 52 -16.28 -1.35 73.66
C HIS A 52 -15.08 -2.32 73.63
N GLY A 53 -13.88 -1.77 73.43
CA GLY A 53 -12.62 -2.54 73.44
C GLY A 53 -11.43 -1.67 73.84
N ASN A 54 -11.24 -1.51 75.15
CA ASN A 54 -10.02 -1.10 75.87
C ASN A 54 -9.03 -0.12 75.20
N ASN A 55 -8.96 1.10 75.74
CA ASN A 55 -7.76 1.93 75.60
C ASN A 55 -6.54 1.23 76.20
N LEU A 56 -5.49 1.05 75.40
CA LEU A 56 -4.11 0.85 75.84
C LEU A 56 -3.24 1.82 75.02
N GLU A 57 -2.38 2.59 75.69
CA GLU A 57 -1.68 3.72 75.07
C GLU A 57 -0.55 3.25 74.14
N ALA A 58 -0.85 3.16 72.84
CA ALA A 58 0.15 2.92 71.81
C ALA A 58 1.08 4.15 71.67
N SER A 59 2.23 4.09 72.33
CA SER A 59 3.27 5.15 72.34
C SER A 59 3.50 5.75 70.94
N PRO A 60 3.71 7.09 70.80
CA PRO A 60 3.83 7.76 69.50
C PRO A 60 4.88 7.16 68.56
N LEU A 61 5.93 6.54 69.11
CA LEU A 61 6.97 5.84 68.35
C LEU A 61 6.42 4.61 67.58
N HIS A 62 5.48 3.88 68.17
CA HIS A 62 4.84 2.72 67.53
C HIS A 62 3.96 3.16 66.35
N ASN A 63 3.14 4.20 66.57
CA ASN A 63 2.34 4.85 65.52
C ASN A 63 3.20 5.39 64.35
N LEU A 64 4.44 5.81 64.62
CA LEU A 64 5.38 6.25 63.58
C LEU A 64 6.00 5.05 62.83
N TYR A 65 6.35 3.98 63.54
CA TYR A 65 6.89 2.75 62.97
C TYR A 65 5.87 2.03 62.06
N GLU A 66 4.60 1.94 62.47
CA GLU A 66 3.53 1.40 61.62
C GLU A 66 3.35 2.22 60.33
N LYS A 67 3.38 3.55 60.43
CA LYS A 67 3.31 4.45 59.27
C LYS A 67 4.52 4.30 58.35
N PHE A 68 5.71 4.06 58.91
CA PHE A 68 6.92 3.79 58.12
C PHE A 68 6.81 2.45 57.40
N SER A 69 6.47 1.36 58.09
CA SER A 69 6.26 0.03 57.49
C SER A 69 5.14 0.02 56.44
N ALA A 70 4.07 0.79 56.64
CA ALA A 70 3.02 0.97 55.64
C ALA A 70 3.50 1.74 54.40
N LYS A 71 4.49 2.64 54.54
CA LYS A 71 5.12 3.34 53.40
C LYS A 71 6.16 2.46 52.69
N GLU A 72 6.95 1.68 53.42
CA GLU A 72 7.86 0.68 52.84
C GLU A 72 7.08 -0.33 51.97
N LYS A 73 5.99 -0.89 52.48
CA LYS A 73 5.13 -1.83 51.73
C LYS A 73 4.47 -1.22 50.49
N GLU A 74 4.12 0.07 50.54
CA GLU A 74 3.56 0.76 49.37
C GLU A 74 4.66 1.10 48.35
N ILE A 75 5.91 1.37 48.79
CA ILE A 75 7.08 1.51 47.91
C ILE A 75 7.38 0.16 47.24
N GLU A 76 7.51 -0.92 48.00
CA GLU A 76 7.77 -2.28 47.50
C GLU A 76 6.71 -2.70 46.45
N LYS A 77 5.44 -2.41 46.72
CA LYS A 77 4.32 -2.62 45.78
C LYS A 77 4.41 -1.74 44.52
N LEU A 78 4.83 -0.49 44.63
CA LEU A 78 5.04 0.41 43.47
C LEU A 78 6.30 0.05 42.66
N GLU A 79 7.33 -0.49 43.30
CA GLU A 79 8.52 -1.04 42.66
C GLU A 79 8.21 -2.33 41.91
N GLN A 80 7.43 -3.23 42.51
CA GLN A 80 6.96 -4.44 41.84
C GLN A 80 6.05 -4.11 40.64
N GLN A 81 5.11 -3.17 40.78
CA GLN A 81 4.32 -2.67 39.65
C GLN A 81 5.20 -2.05 38.55
N ASN A 82 6.25 -1.31 38.90
CA ASN A 82 7.23 -0.81 37.93
C ASN A 82 7.99 -1.94 37.23
N SER A 83 8.33 -3.03 37.94
CA SER A 83 8.95 -4.21 37.35
C SER A 83 8.00 -4.89 36.34
N ASP A 84 6.74 -5.09 36.73
CA ASP A 84 5.72 -5.71 35.86
C ASP A 84 5.48 -4.87 34.59
N TYR A 85 5.37 -3.54 34.71
CA TYR A 85 5.24 -2.65 33.55
C TYR A 85 6.49 -2.66 32.65
N ARG A 86 7.69 -2.75 33.22
CA ARG A 86 8.94 -2.88 32.44
C ARG A 86 8.99 -4.21 31.69
N GLU A 87 8.56 -5.31 32.31
CA GLU A 87 8.54 -6.61 31.64
C GLU A 87 7.48 -6.67 30.53
N GLN A 88 6.28 -6.13 30.77
CA GLN A 88 5.23 -5.98 29.74
C GLN A 88 5.72 -5.15 28.55
N LEU A 89 6.42 -4.03 28.79
CA LEU A 89 7.00 -3.21 27.74
C LEU A 89 8.05 -3.98 26.93
N ILE A 90 8.93 -4.75 27.59
CA ILE A 90 9.95 -5.58 26.92
C ILE A 90 9.30 -6.70 26.09
N ARG A 91 8.22 -7.32 26.58
CA ARG A 91 7.44 -8.32 25.82
C ARG A 91 6.81 -7.69 24.58
N THR A 92 6.12 -6.56 24.73
CA THR A 92 5.48 -5.82 23.62
C THR A 92 6.50 -5.37 22.56
N ILE A 93 7.71 -4.95 22.96
CA ILE A 93 8.79 -4.61 22.02
C ILE A 93 9.21 -5.85 21.22
N ARG A 94 9.43 -7.01 21.87
CA ARG A 94 9.79 -8.26 21.18
C ARG A 94 8.69 -8.76 20.23
N GLU A 95 7.44 -8.62 20.63
CA GLU A 95 6.27 -8.98 19.81
C GLU A 95 6.14 -8.05 18.59
N ARG A 96 6.37 -6.74 18.75
CA ARG A 96 6.47 -5.79 17.64
C ARG A 96 7.60 -6.18 16.67
N ASP A 97 8.79 -6.43 17.18
CA ASP A 97 9.99 -6.69 16.36
C ASP A 97 9.82 -8.00 15.57
N LEU A 98 9.26 -9.05 16.19
CA LEU A 98 8.89 -10.29 15.52
C LEU A 98 7.82 -10.08 14.43
N ASN A 99 6.79 -9.26 14.71
CA ASN A 99 5.76 -8.94 13.72
C ASN A 99 6.31 -8.11 12.54
N GLU A 100 7.25 -7.19 12.79
CA GLU A 100 7.92 -6.44 11.72
C GLU A 100 8.76 -7.37 10.82
N GLU A 101 9.50 -8.32 11.41
CA GLU A 101 10.26 -9.32 10.65
C GLU A 101 9.36 -10.28 9.87
N LEU A 102 8.23 -10.73 10.44
CA LEU A 102 7.21 -11.51 9.73
C LEU A 102 6.60 -10.75 8.54
N VAL A 103 6.21 -9.49 8.73
CA VAL A 103 5.68 -8.63 7.65
C VAL A 103 6.73 -8.41 6.56
N LYS A 104 8.00 -8.22 6.92
CA LYS A 104 9.12 -8.11 5.98
C LYS A 104 9.32 -9.38 5.17
N ASN A 105 9.29 -10.55 5.81
CA ASN A 105 9.43 -11.85 5.14
C ASN A 105 8.26 -12.11 4.18
N VAL A 106 7.01 -11.84 4.58
CA VAL A 106 5.83 -11.96 3.70
C VAL A 106 5.93 -11.02 2.49
N ARG A 107 6.39 -9.77 2.68
CA ARG A 107 6.64 -8.83 1.58
C ARG A 107 7.73 -9.31 0.63
N GLN A 108 8.82 -9.89 1.15
CA GLN A 108 9.87 -10.47 0.32
C GLN A 108 9.36 -11.67 -0.49
N GLU A 109 8.67 -12.62 0.13
CA GLU A 109 8.04 -13.75 -0.56
C GLU A 109 7.08 -13.29 -1.66
N GLN A 110 6.28 -12.25 -1.42
CA GLN A 110 5.37 -11.68 -2.42
C GLN A 110 6.14 -11.05 -3.59
N ALA A 111 7.23 -10.32 -3.32
CA ALA A 111 8.08 -9.73 -4.35
C ALA A 111 8.80 -10.79 -5.20
N GLU A 112 9.30 -11.86 -4.58
CA GLU A 112 9.95 -12.99 -5.27
C GLU A 112 8.94 -13.75 -6.15
N LYS A 113 7.75 -14.09 -5.61
CA LYS A 113 6.66 -14.72 -6.36
C LYS A 113 6.19 -13.85 -7.53
N PHE A 114 6.12 -12.53 -7.35
CA PHE A 114 5.79 -11.60 -8.43
C PHE A 114 6.87 -11.57 -9.51
N ALA A 115 8.15 -11.52 -9.14
CA ALA A 115 9.27 -11.53 -10.08
C ALA A 115 9.33 -12.81 -10.92
N ASP A 116 9.07 -13.98 -10.32
CA ASP A 116 9.03 -15.26 -11.04
C ASP A 116 7.78 -15.42 -11.92
N LEU A 117 6.62 -14.90 -11.49
CA LEU A 117 5.44 -14.79 -12.35
C LEU A 117 5.70 -13.87 -13.56
N GLN A 118 6.37 -12.73 -13.35
CA GLN A 118 6.70 -11.78 -14.41
C GLN A 118 7.72 -12.36 -15.40
N ARG A 119 8.76 -13.06 -14.91
CA ARG A 119 9.69 -13.84 -15.76
C ARG A 119 8.93 -14.85 -16.62
N ARG A 120 8.07 -15.66 -15.99
CA ARG A 120 7.30 -16.70 -16.67
C ARG A 120 6.31 -16.11 -17.69
N ASN A 121 5.77 -14.93 -17.45
CA ASN A 121 4.95 -14.23 -18.44
C ASN A 121 5.81 -13.79 -19.65
N ASN A 122 6.96 -13.16 -19.42
CA ASN A 122 7.89 -12.77 -20.49
C ASN A 122 8.36 -14.00 -21.33
N ASP A 123 8.62 -15.14 -20.69
CA ASP A 123 8.98 -16.39 -21.36
C ASP A 123 7.83 -16.92 -22.23
N LEU A 124 6.58 -16.83 -21.76
CA LEU A 124 5.39 -17.23 -22.51
C LEU A 124 5.09 -16.27 -23.67
N GLU A 125 5.28 -14.97 -23.49
CA GLU A 125 5.17 -13.96 -24.56
C GLU A 125 6.22 -14.20 -25.65
N SER A 126 7.47 -14.52 -25.25
CA SER A 126 8.56 -14.89 -26.15
C SER A 126 8.23 -16.17 -26.95
N GLN A 127 7.74 -17.22 -26.29
CA GLN A 127 7.30 -18.46 -26.95
C GLN A 127 6.12 -18.23 -27.89
N LEU A 128 5.14 -17.41 -27.50
CA LEU A 128 3.99 -17.04 -28.32
C LEU A 128 4.42 -16.26 -29.57
N ARG A 129 5.40 -15.36 -29.44
CA ARG A 129 5.99 -14.63 -30.57
C ARG A 129 6.70 -15.59 -31.53
N VAL A 130 7.61 -16.43 -31.05
CA VAL A 130 8.32 -17.42 -31.88
C VAL A 130 7.34 -18.38 -32.57
N SER A 131 6.22 -18.73 -31.91
CA SER A 131 5.15 -19.54 -32.50
C SER A 131 4.43 -18.82 -33.65
N LYS A 132 4.09 -17.53 -33.49
CA LYS A 132 3.49 -16.69 -34.55
C LYS A 132 4.44 -16.45 -35.72
N ASP A 133 5.72 -16.16 -35.43
CA ASP A 133 6.75 -15.94 -36.44
C ASP A 133 7.00 -17.24 -37.25
N ARG A 134 6.92 -18.41 -36.60
CA ARG A 134 6.94 -19.72 -37.28
C ARG A 134 5.68 -19.99 -38.11
N ALA A 135 4.49 -19.69 -37.60
CA ALA A 135 3.23 -19.93 -38.30
C ALA A 135 3.14 -19.08 -39.58
N THR A 136 3.44 -17.79 -39.49
CA THR A 136 3.46 -16.88 -40.65
C THR A 136 4.53 -17.26 -41.69
N ALA A 137 5.70 -17.75 -41.25
CA ALA A 137 6.69 -18.31 -42.17
C ALA A 137 6.19 -19.59 -42.89
N GLN A 138 5.41 -20.44 -42.21
CA GLN A 138 4.78 -21.61 -42.85
C GLN A 138 3.66 -21.20 -43.82
N GLU A 139 2.81 -20.23 -43.47
CA GLU A 139 1.79 -19.68 -44.38
C GLU A 139 2.41 -19.06 -45.64
N ALA A 140 3.50 -18.30 -45.50
CA ALA A 140 4.25 -17.75 -46.62
C ALA A 140 4.85 -18.87 -47.51
N HIS A 141 5.42 -19.92 -46.91
CA HIS A 141 5.93 -21.08 -47.63
C HIS A 141 4.83 -21.84 -48.39
N TYR A 142 3.69 -22.11 -47.75
CA TYR A 142 2.55 -22.77 -48.41
C TYR A 142 1.97 -21.89 -49.54
N THR A 143 1.85 -20.58 -49.33
CA THR A 143 1.39 -19.64 -50.36
C THR A 143 2.31 -19.63 -51.58
N ALA A 144 3.63 -19.60 -51.37
CA ALA A 144 4.61 -19.71 -52.45
C ALA A 144 4.54 -21.06 -53.17
N THR A 145 4.46 -22.16 -52.42
CA THR A 145 4.35 -23.53 -52.98
C THR A 145 3.08 -23.71 -53.81
N THR A 146 1.93 -23.19 -53.34
CA THR A 146 0.67 -23.18 -54.08
C THR A 146 0.77 -22.36 -55.37
N LYS A 147 1.40 -21.17 -55.31
CA LYS A 147 1.61 -20.32 -56.50
C LYS A 147 2.47 -21.02 -57.56
N ASP A 148 3.52 -21.72 -57.13
CA ASP A 148 4.40 -22.51 -57.99
C ASP A 148 3.68 -23.73 -58.63
N LEU A 149 2.85 -24.43 -57.85
CA LEU A 149 2.02 -25.53 -58.34
C LEU A 149 0.98 -25.04 -59.36
N VAL A 150 0.30 -23.93 -59.08
CA VAL A 150 -0.66 -23.31 -60.01
C VAL A 150 0.05 -22.86 -61.30
N ALA A 151 1.24 -22.28 -61.22
CA ALA A 151 2.04 -21.93 -62.39
C ALA A 151 2.43 -23.17 -63.24
N LYS A 152 2.85 -24.27 -62.59
CA LYS A 152 3.18 -25.54 -63.24
C LYS A 152 1.95 -26.17 -63.93
N PHE A 153 0.80 -26.22 -63.25
CA PHE A 153 -0.43 -26.76 -63.85
C PHE A 153 -0.93 -25.89 -65.00
N ASN A 154 -0.89 -24.55 -64.89
CA ASN A 154 -1.27 -23.65 -65.99
C ASN A 154 -0.36 -23.84 -67.22
N ALA A 155 0.95 -24.02 -67.02
CA ALA A 155 1.88 -24.33 -68.11
C ALA A 155 1.59 -25.70 -68.75
N GLN A 156 1.26 -26.71 -67.95
CA GLN A 156 0.88 -28.04 -68.44
C GLN A 156 -0.44 -28.02 -69.22
N ILE A 157 -1.46 -27.29 -68.73
CA ILE A 157 -2.73 -27.08 -69.42
C ILE A 157 -2.48 -26.39 -70.77
N ALA A 158 -1.71 -25.29 -70.81
CA ALA A 158 -1.37 -24.61 -72.06
C ALA A 158 -0.62 -25.53 -73.06
N GLN A 159 0.26 -26.42 -72.57
CA GLN A 159 0.94 -27.41 -73.42
C GLN A 159 -0.03 -28.46 -73.97
N LEU A 160 -1.00 -28.92 -73.17
CA LEU A 160 -2.03 -29.88 -73.59
C LEU A 160 -3.02 -29.25 -74.59
N THR A 161 -3.48 -28.02 -74.35
CA THR A 161 -4.33 -27.27 -75.29
C THR A 161 -3.62 -27.11 -76.65
N LYS A 162 -2.35 -26.71 -76.66
CA LYS A 162 -1.56 -26.60 -77.90
C LYS A 162 -1.36 -27.95 -78.63
N LYS A 163 -1.32 -29.07 -77.89
CA LYS A 163 -1.30 -30.42 -78.49
C LYS A 163 -2.67 -30.78 -79.09
N GLN A 164 -3.77 -30.43 -78.44
CA GLN A 164 -5.12 -30.60 -78.98
C GLN A 164 -5.31 -29.79 -80.26
N GLU A 165 -4.96 -28.50 -80.27
CA GLU A 165 -5.01 -27.63 -81.45
C GLU A 165 -4.22 -28.21 -82.64
N ASN A 166 -3.07 -28.83 -82.37
CA ASN A 166 -2.27 -29.51 -83.40
C ASN A 166 -2.96 -30.77 -83.91
N ALA A 167 -3.46 -31.64 -83.03
CA ALA A 167 -4.17 -32.86 -83.41
C ALA A 167 -5.47 -32.58 -84.17
N GLU A 168 -6.20 -31.52 -83.81
CA GLU A 168 -7.36 -31.04 -84.57
C GLU A 168 -6.97 -30.52 -85.95
N ARG A 169 -5.84 -29.80 -86.08
CA ARG A 169 -5.31 -29.35 -87.36
C ARG A 169 -4.90 -30.52 -88.25
N GLU A 170 -4.18 -31.50 -87.71
CA GLU A 170 -3.76 -32.72 -88.40
C GLU A 170 -4.96 -33.57 -88.84
N LYS A 171 -5.98 -33.73 -87.99
CA LYS A 171 -7.27 -34.35 -88.34
C LYS A 171 -7.93 -33.62 -89.51
N ASN A 172 -8.03 -32.30 -89.45
CA ASN A 172 -8.68 -31.51 -90.51
C ASN A 172 -7.88 -31.58 -91.83
N GLU A 173 -6.55 -31.55 -91.77
CA GLU A 173 -5.68 -31.75 -92.93
C GLU A 173 -5.80 -33.17 -93.53
N ALA A 174 -5.96 -34.20 -92.68
CA ALA A 174 -6.23 -35.56 -93.13
C ALA A 174 -7.59 -35.66 -93.84
N VAL A 175 -8.65 -35.03 -93.32
CA VAL A 175 -9.98 -34.98 -93.97
C VAL A 175 -9.88 -34.32 -95.36
N VAL A 176 -9.14 -33.22 -95.49
CA VAL A 176 -8.88 -32.57 -96.80
C VAL A 176 -8.16 -33.54 -97.75
N LYS A 177 -7.11 -34.24 -97.29
CA LYS A 177 -6.37 -35.22 -98.10
C LYS A 177 -7.24 -36.41 -98.54
N TYR A 178 -8.16 -36.88 -97.71
CA TYR A 178 -9.11 -37.93 -98.09
C TYR A 178 -10.11 -37.43 -99.14
N ALA A 179 -10.72 -36.26 -98.96
CA ALA A 179 -11.65 -35.68 -99.92
C ALA A 179 -10.99 -35.43 -101.31
N MET A 180 -9.73 -34.99 -101.33
CA MET A 180 -8.96 -34.85 -102.58
C MET A 180 -8.74 -36.20 -103.29
N LYS A 181 -8.35 -37.25 -102.54
CA LYS A 181 -8.16 -38.59 -103.11
C LYS A 181 -9.46 -39.22 -103.62
N GLU A 182 -10.57 -39.01 -102.92
CA GLU A 182 -11.87 -39.53 -103.34
C GLU A 182 -12.35 -38.90 -104.66
N GLY A 183 -12.16 -37.58 -104.81
CA GLY A 183 -12.39 -36.89 -106.09
C GLY A 183 -11.50 -37.39 -107.23
N GLU A 184 -10.23 -37.70 -106.95
CA GLU A 184 -9.31 -38.31 -107.93
C GLU A 184 -9.73 -39.73 -108.33
N ILE A 185 -10.18 -40.55 -107.37
CA ILE A 185 -10.72 -41.89 -107.61
C ILE A 185 -11.97 -41.84 -108.50
N MET A 186 -12.91 -40.91 -108.27
CA MET A 186 -14.06 -40.71 -109.16
C MET A 186 -13.62 -40.36 -110.58
N ARG A 187 -12.63 -39.47 -110.73
CA ARG A 187 -12.08 -39.07 -112.04
C ARG A 187 -11.50 -40.27 -112.82
N VAL A 188 -10.82 -41.18 -112.14
CA VAL A 188 -10.25 -42.41 -112.72
C VAL A 188 -11.33 -43.47 -113.02
N ALA A 189 -12.39 -43.55 -112.22
CA ALA A 189 -13.52 -44.45 -112.47
C ALA A 189 -14.24 -44.10 -113.79
N ASP A 190 -14.47 -42.81 -114.06
CA ASP A 190 -15.07 -42.34 -115.32
C ASP A 190 -14.18 -42.57 -116.56
N GLU A 191 -12.85 -42.50 -116.41
CA GLU A 191 -11.91 -42.86 -117.47
C GLU A 191 -11.91 -44.37 -117.77
N ASN A 192 -11.96 -45.21 -116.74
CA ASN A 192 -12.02 -46.67 -116.89
C ASN A 192 -13.34 -47.13 -117.52
N LYS A 193 -14.48 -46.51 -117.17
CA LYS A 193 -15.78 -46.82 -117.76
C LYS A 193 -15.76 -46.70 -119.29
N LYS A 194 -15.22 -45.59 -119.80
CA LYS A 194 -15.10 -45.31 -121.25
C LYS A 194 -14.29 -46.40 -121.97
N LYS A 195 -13.12 -46.78 -121.43
CA LYS A 195 -12.27 -47.84 -121.98
C LYS A 195 -12.95 -49.23 -121.97
N GLY A 196 -13.82 -49.49 -120.99
CA GLY A 196 -14.58 -50.75 -120.90
C GLY A 196 -15.63 -50.93 -122.01
N GLU A 197 -16.23 -49.84 -122.48
CA GLU A 197 -17.21 -49.85 -123.58
C GLU A 197 -16.54 -50.09 -124.94
N GLU A 198 -15.35 -49.53 -125.13
CA GLU A 198 -14.51 -49.69 -126.32
C GLU A 198 -14.03 -51.14 -126.49
N ASN A 199 -13.51 -51.75 -125.42
CA ASN A 199 -13.01 -53.13 -125.39
C ASN A 199 -14.10 -54.19 -125.69
N ARG A 200 -15.38 -53.86 -125.47
CA ARG A 200 -16.51 -54.76 -125.75
C ARG A 200 -16.81 -54.89 -127.25
N ARG A 201 -16.51 -53.87 -128.07
CA ARG A 201 -16.75 -53.88 -129.52
C ARG A 201 -15.83 -54.88 -130.23
N LEU A 202 -14.52 -54.76 -129.99
CA LEU A 202 -13.47 -55.58 -130.62
C LEU A 202 -13.69 -57.10 -130.46
N LYS A 203 -14.32 -57.55 -129.37
CA LYS A 203 -14.62 -58.98 -129.16
C LYS A 203 -15.71 -59.53 -130.08
N GLN A 204 -16.65 -58.70 -130.52
CA GLN A 204 -17.74 -59.13 -131.42
C GLN A 204 -17.25 -59.37 -132.86
N GLU A 205 -16.10 -58.82 -133.23
CA GLU A 205 -15.48 -58.98 -134.55
C GLU A 205 -14.78 -60.34 -134.68
N LEU A 206 -14.23 -60.85 -133.57
CA LEU A 206 -13.43 -62.09 -133.53
C LEU A 206 -14.27 -63.38 -133.66
N ASP A 207 -15.42 -63.46 -132.97
CA ASP A 207 -16.26 -64.68 -132.94
C ASP A 207 -16.89 -65.05 -134.30
N ASN A 208 -16.92 -64.12 -135.25
CA ASN A 208 -17.49 -64.34 -136.59
C ASN A 208 -16.57 -65.15 -137.52
N PHE A 209 -15.28 -65.32 -137.18
CA PHE A 209 -14.29 -65.91 -138.09
C PHE A 209 -14.11 -67.44 -137.95
N LEU A 210 -14.69 -68.06 -136.91
CA LEU A 210 -14.31 -69.40 -136.43
C LEU A 210 -15.28 -70.55 -136.80
N LYS A 211 -16.06 -70.44 -137.88
CA LYS A 211 -17.15 -71.39 -138.20
C LYS A 211 -17.21 -71.85 -139.67
N SER A 212 -16.23 -72.61 -140.15
CA SER A 212 -16.32 -73.30 -141.46
C SER A 212 -15.39 -74.52 -141.62
N ALA A 213 -15.94 -75.58 -142.22
CA ALA A 213 -15.32 -76.81 -142.77
C ALA A 213 -15.21 -78.07 -141.86
N ASP A 214 -15.53 -79.22 -142.46
CA ASP A 214 -15.60 -80.59 -141.89
C ASP A 214 -14.68 -81.58 -142.65
N HIS A 215 -14.50 -82.82 -142.16
CA HIS A 215 -15.14 -84.07 -142.71
C HIS A 215 -14.39 -85.38 -142.32
N GLU A 216 -15.03 -86.55 -142.46
CA GLU A 216 -14.50 -87.86 -142.03
C GLU A 216 -14.99 -89.05 -142.93
N ARG A 217 -14.25 -90.19 -142.92
CA ARG A 217 -14.58 -91.59 -143.36
C ARG A 217 -14.64 -91.98 -144.84
N LEU A 218 -13.87 -93.02 -145.19
CA LEU A 218 -14.15 -93.96 -146.30
C LEU A 218 -13.47 -95.36 -146.13
N GLU A 219 -13.39 -95.91 -144.91
CA GLU A 219 -12.42 -96.98 -144.57
C GLU A 219 -13.06 -98.27 -144.00
N GLU A 220 -14.02 -98.89 -144.70
CA GLU A 220 -14.78 -100.04 -144.17
C GLU A 220 -14.67 -101.36 -144.97
N LEU A 221 -14.24 -101.37 -146.24
CA LEU A 221 -14.45 -102.52 -147.13
C LEU A 221 -13.34 -103.58 -147.22
N GLU A 222 -12.07 -103.27 -146.92
CA GLU A 222 -11.00 -104.29 -146.95
C GLU A 222 -11.07 -105.30 -145.79
N LYS A 223 -11.94 -105.05 -144.80
CA LYS A 223 -12.17 -105.85 -143.58
C LYS A 223 -12.54 -107.33 -143.83
N ALA A 224 -12.92 -107.71 -145.05
CA ALA A 224 -13.31 -109.07 -145.40
C ALA A 224 -12.13 -109.98 -145.79
N LYS A 225 -11.20 -109.52 -146.63
CA LYS A 225 -10.15 -110.39 -147.20
C LYS A 225 -9.10 -110.81 -146.17
N GLN A 226 -8.88 -110.00 -145.14
CA GLN A 226 -7.95 -110.31 -144.05
C GLN A 226 -8.41 -111.49 -143.19
N GLN A 227 -9.72 -111.84 -143.18
CA GLN A 227 -10.37 -112.64 -142.12
C GLN A 227 -9.79 -114.05 -141.88
N LEU A 228 -9.17 -114.70 -142.88
CA LEU A 228 -8.56 -116.03 -142.71
C LEU A 228 -7.06 -115.99 -142.39
N THR A 229 -6.32 -114.96 -142.81
CA THR A 229 -5.00 -114.67 -142.21
C THR A 229 -5.18 -114.25 -140.75
N VAL A 230 -6.27 -113.52 -140.48
CA VAL A 230 -6.77 -113.16 -139.14
C VAL A 230 -7.18 -114.37 -138.31
N GLU A 231 -7.42 -115.59 -138.80
CA GLU A 231 -7.60 -116.75 -137.90
C GLU A 231 -6.26 -117.17 -137.24
N LEU A 232 -5.17 -117.18 -138.01
CA LEU A 232 -3.85 -117.57 -137.48
C LEU A 232 -3.13 -116.39 -136.81
N GLU A 233 -3.39 -115.16 -137.24
CA GLU A 233 -3.05 -113.97 -136.47
C GLU A 233 -3.95 -113.78 -135.25
N LYS A 234 -5.23 -114.22 -135.24
CA LYS A 234 -6.10 -114.19 -134.03
C LYS A 234 -5.43 -114.93 -132.90
N VAL A 235 -5.00 -116.18 -133.06
CA VAL A 235 -4.42 -116.93 -131.92
C VAL A 235 -3.14 -116.25 -131.38
N LYS A 236 -2.38 -115.51 -132.22
CA LYS A 236 -1.26 -114.67 -131.77
C LYS A 236 -1.72 -113.36 -131.12
N HIS A 237 -2.71 -112.69 -131.71
CA HIS A 237 -3.30 -111.44 -131.22
C HIS A 237 -4.11 -111.65 -129.95
N GLU A 238 -4.77 -112.78 -129.76
CA GLU A 238 -5.45 -113.21 -128.54
C GLU A 238 -4.43 -113.50 -127.45
N ARG A 239 -3.31 -114.17 -127.76
CA ARG A 239 -2.19 -114.31 -126.82
C ARG A 239 -1.57 -112.96 -126.46
N PHE A 240 -1.37 -112.07 -127.43
CA PHE A 240 -0.85 -110.72 -127.22
C PHE A 240 -1.85 -109.83 -126.46
N ASP A 241 -3.14 -109.94 -126.74
CA ASP A 241 -4.22 -109.24 -126.05
C ASP A 241 -4.41 -109.77 -124.64
N LEU A 242 -4.22 -111.06 -124.39
CA LEU A 242 -4.22 -111.62 -123.04
C LEU A 242 -3.00 -111.14 -122.25
N ASP A 243 -1.81 -111.08 -122.85
CA ASP A 243 -0.60 -110.48 -122.25
C ASP A 243 -0.75 -108.96 -122.02
N ASN A 244 -1.39 -108.24 -122.95
CA ASN A 244 -1.67 -106.80 -122.84
C ASN A 244 -2.78 -106.53 -121.81
N ARG A 245 -3.85 -107.34 -121.78
CA ARG A 245 -4.89 -107.30 -120.74
C ARG A 245 -4.33 -107.66 -119.37
N LEU A 246 -3.38 -108.62 -119.30
CA LEU A 246 -2.65 -108.93 -118.08
C LEU A 246 -1.85 -107.71 -117.62
N LYS A 247 -1.04 -107.09 -118.50
CA LYS A 247 -0.28 -105.86 -118.19
C LYS A 247 -1.15 -104.66 -117.83
N ILE A 248 -2.34 -104.53 -118.43
CA ILE A 248 -3.34 -103.52 -118.06
C ILE A 248 -3.96 -103.87 -116.69
N SER A 249 -4.16 -105.14 -116.37
CA SER A 249 -4.63 -105.61 -115.05
C SER A 249 -3.56 -105.40 -113.97
N GLU A 250 -2.30 -105.72 -114.24
CA GLU A 250 -1.14 -105.48 -113.38
C GLU A 250 -1.00 -103.98 -113.08
N LYS A 251 -1.01 -103.12 -114.11
CA LYS A 251 -0.99 -101.65 -113.94
C LYS A 251 -2.23 -101.12 -113.19
N ARG A 252 -3.40 -101.73 -113.37
CA ARG A 252 -4.60 -101.39 -112.59
C ARG A 252 -4.45 -101.80 -111.12
N ILE A 253 -3.88 -102.96 -110.84
CA ILE A 253 -3.55 -103.41 -109.48
C ILE A 253 -2.51 -102.48 -108.86
N GLU A 254 -1.47 -102.09 -109.59
CA GLU A 254 -0.45 -101.14 -109.14
C GLU A 254 -1.04 -99.75 -108.81
N VAL A 255 -1.89 -99.20 -109.69
CA VAL A 255 -2.62 -97.94 -109.44
C VAL A 255 -3.56 -98.05 -108.23
N VAL A 256 -4.26 -99.17 -108.07
CA VAL A 256 -5.11 -99.43 -106.88
C VAL A 256 -4.25 -99.59 -105.62
N GLN A 257 -3.07 -100.21 -105.70
CA GLN A 257 -2.13 -100.38 -104.59
C GLN A 257 -1.56 -99.04 -104.13
N LEU A 258 -1.20 -98.15 -105.07
CA LEU A 258 -0.79 -96.78 -104.80
C LEU A 258 -1.94 -95.99 -104.15
N ALA A 259 -3.14 -96.02 -104.72
CA ALA A 259 -4.32 -95.36 -104.14
C ALA A 259 -4.65 -95.87 -102.73
N ALA A 260 -4.50 -97.18 -102.46
CA ALA A 260 -4.67 -97.75 -101.12
C ALA A 260 -3.58 -97.27 -100.14
N ASN A 261 -2.32 -97.14 -100.59
CA ASN A 261 -1.24 -96.58 -99.79
C ASN A 261 -1.47 -95.09 -99.46
N ASP A 262 -1.90 -94.29 -100.42
CA ASP A 262 -2.22 -92.88 -100.22
C ASP A 262 -3.42 -92.72 -99.27
N GLN A 263 -4.48 -93.52 -99.44
CA GLN A 263 -5.60 -93.57 -98.49
C GLN A 263 -5.17 -93.99 -97.08
N LYS A 264 -4.21 -94.91 -96.96
CA LYS A 264 -3.63 -95.30 -95.65
C LYS A 264 -2.87 -94.13 -95.02
N GLN A 265 -2.05 -93.41 -95.79
CA GLN A 265 -1.33 -92.23 -95.29
C GLN A 265 -2.30 -91.10 -94.86
N GLN A 266 -3.33 -90.83 -95.65
CA GLN A 266 -4.40 -89.87 -95.28
C GLN A 266 -5.10 -90.30 -93.98
N ASN A 267 -5.42 -91.58 -93.82
CA ASN A 267 -5.99 -92.12 -92.58
C ASN A 267 -5.05 -91.97 -91.37
N GLU A 268 -3.74 -92.11 -91.54
CA GLU A 268 -2.77 -91.84 -90.47
C GLU A 268 -2.68 -90.36 -90.09
N VAL A 269 -2.71 -89.44 -91.07
CA VAL A 269 -2.73 -87.99 -90.81
C VAL A 269 -4.00 -87.58 -90.07
N LEU A 270 -5.17 -88.05 -90.54
CA LEU A 270 -6.46 -87.79 -89.88
C LEU A 270 -6.51 -88.37 -88.46
N ARG A 271 -5.89 -89.54 -88.21
CA ARG A 271 -5.74 -90.11 -86.85
C ARG A 271 -4.87 -89.24 -85.95
N ARG A 272 -3.76 -88.68 -86.44
CA ARG A 272 -2.89 -87.78 -85.67
C ARG A 272 -3.62 -86.47 -85.32
N GLN A 273 -4.32 -85.86 -86.28
CA GLN A 273 -5.17 -84.69 -86.05
C GLN A 273 -6.30 -84.98 -85.04
N MET A 274 -6.93 -86.16 -85.11
CA MET A 274 -7.95 -86.60 -84.14
C MET A 274 -7.40 -86.85 -82.72
N VAL A 275 -6.10 -87.06 -82.56
CA VAL A 275 -5.45 -87.12 -81.24
C VAL A 275 -5.17 -85.70 -80.74
N GLN A 276 -4.55 -84.84 -81.55
CA GLN A 276 -4.27 -83.45 -81.20
C GLN A 276 -5.53 -82.68 -80.77
N ILE A 277 -6.62 -82.78 -81.54
CA ILE A 277 -7.92 -82.14 -81.20
C ILE A 277 -8.50 -82.67 -79.87
N LYS A 278 -8.20 -83.91 -79.46
CA LYS A 278 -8.62 -84.44 -78.15
C LYS A 278 -7.75 -83.93 -77.01
N GLU A 279 -6.44 -83.80 -77.23
CA GLU A 279 -5.49 -83.24 -76.26
C GLU A 279 -5.75 -81.74 -76.04
N GLU A 280 -5.94 -80.97 -77.11
CA GLU A 280 -6.35 -79.56 -77.07
C GLU A 280 -7.70 -79.38 -76.36
N LYS A 281 -8.69 -80.24 -76.65
CA LYS A 281 -9.99 -80.22 -75.95
C LYS A 281 -9.85 -80.51 -74.45
N ALA A 282 -8.99 -81.45 -74.06
CA ALA A 282 -8.73 -81.76 -72.65
C ALA A 282 -8.08 -80.57 -71.93
N ALA A 283 -7.03 -79.99 -72.52
CA ALA A 283 -6.36 -78.81 -71.99
C ALA A 283 -7.31 -77.59 -71.91
N PHE A 284 -8.19 -77.40 -72.89
CA PHE A 284 -9.21 -76.34 -72.83
C PHE A 284 -10.22 -76.59 -71.69
N GLN A 285 -10.68 -77.82 -71.49
CA GLN A 285 -11.58 -78.16 -70.37
C GLN A 285 -10.92 -77.98 -69.00
N GLU A 286 -9.62 -78.22 -68.88
CA GLU A 286 -8.86 -77.97 -67.64
C GLU A 286 -8.67 -76.47 -67.38
N ASN A 287 -8.33 -75.69 -68.43
CA ASN A 287 -8.27 -74.22 -68.35
C ASN A 287 -9.61 -73.59 -67.97
N VAL A 288 -10.74 -74.08 -68.51
CA VAL A 288 -12.08 -73.62 -68.12
C VAL A 288 -12.33 -73.86 -66.63
N ARG A 289 -12.08 -75.07 -66.11
CA ARG A 289 -12.23 -75.36 -64.66
C ARG A 289 -11.33 -74.49 -63.78
N SER A 290 -10.10 -74.22 -64.22
CA SER A 290 -9.17 -73.34 -63.52
C SER A 290 -9.70 -71.90 -63.45
N LEU A 291 -10.28 -71.39 -64.54
CA LEU A 291 -10.93 -70.08 -64.59
C LEU A 291 -12.20 -70.03 -63.74
N GLU A 292 -13.06 -71.05 -63.79
CA GLU A 292 -14.26 -71.18 -62.95
C GLU A 292 -13.90 -71.10 -61.46
N PHE A 293 -12.92 -71.89 -61.01
CA PHE A 293 -12.43 -71.87 -59.62
C PHE A 293 -11.85 -70.50 -59.23
N ARG A 294 -11.09 -69.85 -60.11
CA ARG A 294 -10.51 -68.52 -59.83
C ARG A 294 -11.58 -67.43 -59.74
N ILE A 295 -12.61 -67.47 -60.61
CA ILE A 295 -13.75 -66.55 -60.56
C ILE A 295 -14.55 -66.74 -59.27
N GLN A 296 -14.78 -67.98 -58.83
CA GLN A 296 -15.44 -68.23 -57.56
C GLN A 296 -14.62 -67.70 -56.37
N SER A 297 -13.30 -67.94 -56.35
CA SER A 297 -12.42 -67.44 -55.30
C SER A 297 -12.37 -65.91 -55.22
N GLU A 298 -12.35 -65.21 -56.36
CA GLU A 298 -12.46 -63.73 -56.38
C GLU A 298 -13.85 -63.26 -55.92
N SER A 299 -14.93 -63.95 -56.27
CA SER A 299 -16.28 -63.61 -55.81
C SER A 299 -16.43 -63.76 -54.29
N GLU A 300 -15.86 -64.82 -53.71
CA GLU A 300 -15.86 -65.05 -52.25
C GLU A 300 -15.00 -64.00 -51.54
N ARG A 301 -13.80 -63.70 -52.06
CA ARG A 301 -12.94 -62.62 -51.56
C ARG A 301 -13.61 -61.25 -51.63
N LYS A 302 -14.34 -60.95 -52.71
CA LYS A 302 -15.09 -59.70 -52.86
C LYS A 302 -16.20 -59.60 -51.81
N ASN A 303 -17.02 -60.65 -51.65
CA ASN A 303 -18.09 -60.66 -50.66
C ASN A 303 -17.57 -60.44 -49.22
N GLN A 304 -16.37 -60.94 -48.90
CA GLN A 304 -15.70 -60.67 -47.62
C GLN A 304 -15.28 -59.20 -47.50
N GLN A 305 -14.67 -58.62 -48.54
CA GLN A 305 -14.26 -57.21 -48.57
C GLN A 305 -15.47 -56.25 -48.51
N ASP A 306 -16.58 -56.60 -49.16
CA ASP A 306 -17.83 -55.83 -49.11
C ASP A 306 -18.46 -55.89 -47.69
N GLN A 307 -18.43 -57.05 -47.02
CA GLN A 307 -18.84 -57.16 -45.61
C GLN A 307 -17.95 -56.36 -44.65
N GLU A 308 -16.63 -56.41 -44.83
CA GLU A 308 -15.67 -55.69 -43.98
C GLU A 308 -15.82 -54.18 -44.16
N SER A 309 -15.98 -53.72 -45.40
CA SER A 309 -16.29 -52.32 -45.72
C SER A 309 -17.61 -51.87 -45.08
N SER A 310 -18.65 -52.71 -45.10
CA SER A 310 -19.94 -52.41 -44.47
C SER A 310 -19.86 -52.31 -42.94
N LYS A 311 -19.00 -53.11 -42.27
CA LYS A 311 -18.77 -53.01 -40.82
C LYS A 311 -18.04 -51.71 -40.48
N ILE A 312 -16.95 -51.42 -41.20
CA ILE A 312 -16.14 -50.20 -41.03
C ILE A 312 -16.98 -48.95 -41.26
N GLN A 313 -17.94 -48.97 -42.19
CA GLN A 313 -18.91 -47.88 -42.37
C GLN A 313 -19.86 -47.76 -41.16
N GLY A 314 -20.43 -48.88 -40.68
CA GLY A 314 -21.31 -48.86 -39.50
C GLY A 314 -20.64 -48.33 -38.24
N GLU A 315 -19.40 -48.75 -37.97
CA GLU A 315 -18.58 -48.27 -36.86
C GLU A 315 -18.28 -46.76 -36.98
N GLN A 316 -17.99 -46.27 -38.19
CA GLN A 316 -17.83 -44.83 -38.44
C GLN A 316 -19.13 -44.06 -38.21
N GLU A 317 -20.27 -44.57 -38.67
CA GLU A 317 -21.57 -43.94 -38.43
C GLU A 317 -21.95 -43.90 -36.94
N GLU A 318 -21.62 -44.92 -36.15
CA GLU A 318 -21.80 -44.89 -34.69
C GLU A 318 -20.86 -43.89 -34.01
N MET A 319 -19.60 -43.81 -34.44
CA MET A 319 -18.66 -42.78 -33.96
C MET A 319 -19.14 -41.36 -34.30
N TYR A 320 -19.69 -41.14 -35.50
CA TYR A 320 -20.29 -39.85 -35.86
C TYR A 320 -21.54 -39.53 -35.04
N ARG A 321 -22.44 -40.51 -34.80
CA ARG A 321 -23.61 -40.34 -33.91
C ARG A 321 -23.17 -39.95 -32.49
N SER A 322 -22.23 -40.69 -31.91
CA SER A 322 -21.67 -40.42 -30.57
C SER A 322 -21.03 -39.02 -30.47
N LEU A 323 -20.23 -38.63 -31.47
CA LEU A 323 -19.60 -37.30 -31.52
C LEU A 323 -20.62 -36.15 -31.64
N VAL A 324 -21.72 -36.36 -32.39
CA VAL A 324 -22.83 -35.39 -32.47
C VAL A 324 -23.52 -35.25 -31.10
N GLU A 325 -23.81 -36.35 -30.41
CA GLU A 325 -24.39 -36.30 -29.06
C GLU A 325 -23.49 -35.58 -28.05
N ASP A 326 -22.18 -35.84 -28.03
CA ASP A 326 -21.24 -35.14 -27.15
C ASP A 326 -21.09 -33.65 -27.48
N LEU A 327 -21.20 -33.30 -28.77
CA LEU A 327 -21.21 -31.92 -29.23
C LEU A 327 -22.52 -31.20 -28.84
N GLU A 328 -23.66 -31.89 -28.81
CA GLU A 328 -24.93 -31.37 -28.28
C GLU A 328 -24.93 -31.24 -26.76
N ARG A 329 -24.42 -32.24 -26.02
CA ARG A 329 -24.19 -32.17 -24.56
C ARG A 329 -23.31 -30.97 -24.20
N THR A 330 -22.23 -30.75 -24.95
CA THR A 330 -21.32 -29.61 -24.77
C THR A 330 -22.00 -28.28 -25.11
N LYS A 331 -22.80 -28.20 -26.18
CA LYS A 331 -23.63 -27.02 -26.51
C LYS A 331 -24.67 -26.71 -25.42
N LYS A 332 -25.24 -27.72 -24.77
CA LYS A 332 -26.19 -27.56 -23.66
C LYS A 332 -25.47 -27.01 -22.42
N LEU A 333 -24.37 -27.63 -22.02
CA LEU A 333 -23.55 -27.16 -20.89
C LEU A 333 -23.06 -25.71 -21.09
N ASN A 334 -22.64 -25.34 -22.30
CA ASN A 334 -22.20 -23.97 -22.60
C ASN A 334 -23.35 -22.95 -22.52
N ARG A 335 -24.60 -23.35 -22.81
CA ARG A 335 -25.79 -22.49 -22.58
C ARG A 335 -26.08 -22.32 -21.10
N GLU A 336 -26.09 -23.41 -20.34
CA GLU A 336 -26.31 -23.41 -18.88
C GLU A 336 -25.25 -22.57 -18.14
N LEU A 337 -23.97 -22.66 -18.56
CA LEU A 337 -22.90 -21.82 -18.04
C LEU A 337 -23.05 -20.35 -18.46
N GLY A 338 -23.50 -20.07 -19.69
CA GLY A 338 -23.79 -18.71 -20.16
C GLY A 338 -24.91 -18.05 -19.35
N GLU A 339 -26.03 -18.77 -19.18
CA GLU A 339 -27.17 -18.35 -18.35
C GLU A 339 -26.73 -18.05 -16.90
N LYS A 340 -25.88 -18.91 -16.30
CA LYS A 340 -25.34 -18.68 -14.95
C LYS A 340 -24.38 -17.49 -14.87
N VAL A 341 -23.57 -17.24 -15.90
CA VAL A 341 -22.71 -16.04 -15.99
C VAL A 341 -23.56 -14.77 -16.09
N GLU A 342 -24.64 -14.77 -16.88
CA GLU A 342 -25.56 -13.62 -16.92
C GLU A 342 -26.29 -13.40 -15.59
N GLU A 343 -26.71 -14.47 -14.91
CA GLU A 343 -27.34 -14.38 -13.58
C GLU A 343 -26.38 -13.75 -12.56
N LEU A 344 -25.13 -14.22 -12.49
CA LEU A 344 -24.09 -13.65 -11.64
C LEU A 344 -23.74 -12.19 -12.03
N ALA A 345 -23.83 -11.83 -13.31
CA ALA A 345 -23.64 -10.45 -13.76
C ALA A 345 -24.80 -9.53 -13.33
N ARG A 346 -26.05 -10.02 -13.35
CA ARG A 346 -27.23 -9.32 -12.82
C ARG A 346 -27.13 -9.17 -11.30
N GLU A 347 -26.73 -10.22 -10.59
CA GLU A 347 -26.53 -10.20 -9.13
C GLU A 347 -25.45 -9.18 -8.74
N ASN A 348 -24.25 -9.24 -9.34
CA ASN A 348 -23.20 -8.25 -9.11
C ASN A 348 -23.67 -6.82 -9.43
N SER A 349 -24.43 -6.63 -10.52
CA SER A 349 -25.00 -5.31 -10.84
C SER A 349 -25.92 -4.80 -9.74
N SER A 350 -26.80 -5.66 -9.19
CA SER A 350 -27.71 -5.30 -8.10
C SER A 350 -26.96 -5.02 -6.78
N LEU A 351 -25.91 -5.80 -6.48
CA LEU A 351 -25.05 -5.58 -5.32
C LEU A 351 -24.29 -4.25 -5.43
N MET A 352 -23.81 -3.87 -6.62
CA MET A 352 -23.19 -2.56 -6.84
C MET A 352 -24.18 -1.40 -6.71
N THR A 353 -25.43 -1.55 -7.15
CA THR A 353 -26.47 -0.53 -6.88
C THR A 353 -26.86 -0.45 -5.41
N ASN A 354 -26.82 -1.57 -4.68
CA ASN A 354 -27.08 -1.59 -3.25
C ASN A 354 -25.92 -0.95 -2.46
N LEU A 355 -24.67 -1.26 -2.80
CA LEU A 355 -23.47 -0.65 -2.20
C LEU A 355 -23.46 0.87 -2.39
N THR A 356 -23.66 1.34 -3.63
CA THR A 356 -23.71 2.79 -3.91
C THR A 356 -24.87 3.51 -3.20
N THR A 357 -26.01 2.82 -3.00
CA THR A 357 -27.13 3.33 -2.20
C THR A 357 -26.78 3.39 -0.71
N ILE A 358 -26.14 2.36 -0.16
CA ILE A 358 -25.70 2.30 1.24
C ILE A 358 -24.60 3.35 1.52
N GLU A 359 -23.64 3.54 0.61
CA GLU A 359 -22.66 4.63 0.71
C GLU A 359 -23.32 6.02 0.70
N ALA A 360 -24.35 6.23 -0.13
CA ALA A 360 -25.07 7.49 -0.17
C ALA A 360 -25.86 7.74 1.13
N GLN A 361 -26.42 6.69 1.72
CA GLN A 361 -27.04 6.75 3.06
C GLN A 361 -25.99 7.03 4.14
N LEU A 362 -24.86 6.32 4.14
CA LEU A 362 -23.77 6.54 5.10
C LEU A 362 -23.26 7.98 5.05
N ARG A 363 -22.97 8.54 3.86
CA ARG A 363 -22.54 9.94 3.71
C ARG A 363 -23.58 10.96 4.21
N LYS A 364 -24.88 10.63 4.15
CA LYS A 364 -25.96 11.44 4.72
C LYS A 364 -25.97 11.36 6.24
N GLU A 365 -25.91 10.16 6.81
CA GLU A 365 -25.86 9.95 8.26
C GLU A 365 -24.58 10.56 8.88
N GLU A 366 -23.43 10.46 8.21
CA GLU A 366 -22.18 11.14 8.60
C GLU A 366 -22.34 12.67 8.67
N ALA A 367 -23.00 13.27 7.67
CA ALA A 367 -23.28 14.70 7.64
C ALA A 367 -24.26 15.12 8.74
N GLU A 368 -25.31 14.33 9.00
CA GLU A 368 -26.27 14.58 10.08
C GLU A 368 -25.61 14.41 11.47
N HIS A 369 -24.77 13.38 11.65
CA HIS A 369 -23.95 13.21 12.84
C HIS A 369 -22.95 14.35 13.04
N ALA A 370 -22.36 14.91 11.98
CA ALA A 370 -21.47 16.07 12.09
C ALA A 370 -22.25 17.33 12.55
N VAL A 371 -23.47 17.54 12.04
CA VAL A 371 -24.34 18.63 12.50
C VAL A 371 -24.80 18.44 13.95
N VAL A 372 -25.12 17.21 14.37
CA VAL A 372 -25.48 16.89 15.77
C VAL A 372 -24.27 17.05 16.70
N ARG A 373 -23.07 16.61 16.30
CA ARG A 373 -21.84 16.77 17.07
C ARG A 373 -21.53 18.25 17.31
N LYS A 374 -21.59 19.08 16.26
CA LYS A 374 -21.39 20.53 16.40
C LYS A 374 -22.42 21.16 17.35
N LYS A 375 -23.70 20.76 17.27
CA LYS A 375 -24.73 21.23 18.23
C LYS A 375 -24.41 20.81 19.67
N ALA A 376 -23.82 19.65 19.90
CA ALA A 376 -23.37 19.23 21.22
C ALA A 376 -22.17 20.08 21.70
N GLU A 377 -21.17 20.32 20.85
CA GLU A 377 -20.02 21.20 21.15
C GLU A 377 -20.45 22.65 21.47
N ASP A 378 -21.43 23.18 20.71
CA ASP A 378 -22.07 24.49 20.95
C ASP A 378 -22.82 24.50 22.29
N LEU A 379 -23.57 23.45 22.62
CA LEU A 379 -24.31 23.31 23.89
C LEU A 379 -23.37 23.18 25.10
N GLU A 380 -22.32 22.36 25.03
CA GLU A 380 -21.27 22.30 26.05
C GLU A 380 -20.57 23.66 26.19
N GLY A 381 -20.43 24.41 25.09
CA GLY A 381 -19.90 25.77 25.09
C GLY A 381 -20.80 26.78 25.79
N ILE A 382 -22.12 26.57 25.77
CA ILE A 382 -23.10 27.34 26.55
C ILE A 382 -23.09 26.88 28.01
N GLU A 383 -23.10 25.58 28.29
CA GLU A 383 -23.06 25.02 29.64
C GLU A 383 -21.83 25.50 30.42
N ARG A 384 -20.63 25.46 29.80
CA ARG A 384 -19.40 25.99 30.39
C ARG A 384 -19.49 27.48 30.74
N LYS A 385 -20.19 28.29 29.94
CA LYS A 385 -20.45 29.71 30.24
C LYS A 385 -21.45 29.89 31.38
N VAL A 386 -22.52 29.11 31.39
CA VAL A 386 -23.54 29.14 32.46
C VAL A 386 -22.93 28.72 33.80
N ASN A 387 -22.17 27.63 33.83
CA ASN A 387 -21.49 27.15 35.04
C ASN A 387 -20.41 28.14 35.53
N GLY A 388 -19.67 28.79 34.61
CA GLY A 388 -18.76 29.89 34.95
C GLY A 388 -19.48 31.07 35.61
N SER A 389 -20.55 31.57 34.98
CA SER A 389 -21.37 32.67 35.49
C SER A 389 -22.06 32.31 36.82
N LEU A 390 -22.43 31.04 37.02
CA LEU A 390 -23.01 30.54 38.27
C LEU A 390 -21.98 30.50 39.41
N GLU A 391 -20.74 30.09 39.15
CA GLU A 391 -19.65 30.18 40.14
C GLU A 391 -19.23 31.63 40.43
N GLU A 392 -19.24 32.51 39.44
CA GLU A 392 -19.05 33.97 39.64
C GLU A 392 -20.16 34.55 40.53
N ALA A 393 -21.43 34.23 40.23
CA ALA A 393 -22.57 34.62 41.06
C ALA A 393 -22.52 34.01 42.47
N ARG A 394 -22.00 32.78 42.63
CA ARG A 394 -21.80 32.13 43.94
C ARG A 394 -20.70 32.82 44.75
N LYS A 395 -19.58 33.21 44.12
CA LYS A 395 -18.52 34.01 44.75
C LYS A 395 -19.03 35.40 45.14
N ALA A 396 -19.77 36.07 44.26
CA ALA A 396 -20.37 37.37 44.54
C ALA A 396 -21.39 37.32 45.70
N ARG A 397 -22.16 36.23 45.83
CA ARG A 397 -23.01 35.98 47.00
C ARG A 397 -22.17 35.79 48.26
N LEU A 398 -21.18 34.88 48.26
CA LEU A 398 -20.33 34.65 49.43
C LEU A 398 -19.63 35.93 49.90
N ALA A 399 -19.07 36.73 48.99
CA ALA A 399 -18.44 38.01 49.32
C ALA A 399 -19.45 39.08 49.82
N LYS A 400 -20.71 39.03 49.36
CA LYS A 400 -21.79 39.87 49.90
C LYS A 400 -22.17 39.43 51.31
N ASP A 401 -22.33 38.12 51.53
CA ASP A 401 -22.75 37.56 52.81
C ASP A 401 -21.64 37.75 53.88
N GLU A 402 -20.36 37.68 53.47
CA GLU A 402 -19.17 38.07 54.24
C GLU A 402 -19.17 39.57 54.58
N ALA A 403 -19.41 40.45 53.59
CA ALA A 403 -19.51 41.89 53.82
C ALA A 403 -20.73 42.31 54.68
N GLU A 404 -21.83 41.55 54.65
CA GLU A 404 -22.97 41.75 55.55
C GLU A 404 -22.67 41.27 56.97
N ALA A 405 -21.85 40.23 57.14
CA ALA A 405 -21.34 39.81 58.45
C ALA A 405 -20.36 40.84 59.04
N ASP A 406 -19.40 41.33 58.26
CA ASP A 406 -18.46 42.40 58.65
C ASP A 406 -19.18 43.72 58.97
N LYS A 407 -20.26 44.02 58.25
CA LYS A 407 -21.13 45.15 58.58
C LYS A 407 -21.82 44.93 59.93
N ALA A 408 -22.34 43.73 60.20
CA ALA A 408 -23.04 43.42 61.44
C ALA A 408 -22.11 43.41 62.67
N THR A 409 -20.86 42.95 62.53
CA THR A 409 -19.85 43.07 63.60
C THR A 409 -19.47 44.53 63.83
N ALA A 410 -19.19 45.31 62.78
CA ALA A 410 -18.88 46.74 62.90
C ALA A 410 -20.05 47.56 63.49
N GLU A 411 -21.30 47.23 63.16
CA GLU A 411 -22.49 47.86 63.78
C GLU A 411 -22.64 47.48 65.26
N SER A 412 -22.35 46.23 65.64
CA SER A 412 -22.34 45.76 67.03
C SER A 412 -21.22 46.40 67.86
N GLU A 413 -20.02 46.54 67.29
CA GLU A 413 -18.90 47.25 67.91
C GLU A 413 -19.21 48.74 68.07
N ALA A 414 -19.75 49.39 67.04
CA ALA A 414 -20.21 50.78 67.13
C ALA A 414 -21.30 50.96 68.20
N ASP A 415 -22.20 50.00 68.36
CA ASP A 415 -23.21 49.99 69.42
C ASP A 415 -22.61 49.79 70.82
N SER A 416 -21.56 48.98 70.94
CA SER A 416 -20.79 48.81 72.18
C SER A 416 -20.08 50.12 72.55
N CYS A 417 -19.43 50.77 71.57
CA CYS A 417 -18.81 52.07 71.74
C CYS A 417 -19.84 53.18 72.05
N ARG A 418 -21.03 53.16 71.43
CA ARG A 418 -22.15 54.05 71.81
C ARG A 418 -22.52 53.86 73.28
N LYS A 419 -22.78 52.62 73.71
CA LYS A 419 -23.13 52.31 75.11
C LYS A 419 -22.00 52.64 76.10
N GLN A 420 -20.74 52.56 75.68
CA GLN A 420 -19.60 53.00 76.49
C GLN A 420 -19.52 54.54 76.57
N ALA A 421 -19.79 55.26 75.47
CA ALA A 421 -19.86 56.72 75.45
C ALA A 421 -21.06 57.24 76.27
N GLU A 422 -22.22 56.59 76.19
CA GLU A 422 -23.40 56.86 77.02
C GLU A 422 -23.07 56.72 78.50
N ARG A 423 -22.42 55.62 78.93
CA ARG A 423 -21.95 55.45 80.32
C ARG A 423 -20.90 56.48 80.72
N MET A 424 -19.99 56.86 79.82
CA MET A 424 -19.01 57.93 80.08
C MET A 424 -19.70 59.30 80.27
N LEU A 425 -20.73 59.59 79.48
CA LEU A 425 -21.55 60.78 79.62
C LEU A 425 -22.39 60.75 80.90
N GLU A 426 -22.99 59.62 81.25
CA GLU A 426 -23.73 59.42 82.51
C GLU A 426 -22.82 59.60 83.73
N ILE A 427 -21.60 59.03 83.72
CA ILE A 427 -20.59 59.25 84.76
C ILE A 427 -20.15 60.72 84.79
N THR A 428 -20.01 61.38 83.64
CA THR A 428 -19.66 62.81 83.56
C THR A 428 -20.80 63.69 84.08
N GLU A 429 -22.06 63.34 83.82
CA GLU A 429 -23.25 64.00 84.36
C GLU A 429 -23.34 63.78 85.88
N GLN A 430 -23.15 62.56 86.38
CA GLN A 430 -23.11 62.26 87.81
C GLN A 430 -21.96 63.02 88.52
N LEU A 431 -20.77 63.10 87.92
CA LEU A 431 -19.66 63.91 88.43
C LEU A 431 -19.94 65.42 88.37
N THR A 432 -20.64 65.89 87.33
CA THR A 432 -21.04 67.30 87.20
C THR A 432 -22.10 67.66 88.24
N ASN A 433 -23.12 66.81 88.40
CA ASN A 433 -24.16 66.95 89.42
C ASN A 433 -23.58 66.85 90.84
N ARG A 434 -22.60 65.97 91.09
CA ARG A 434 -21.89 65.90 92.37
C ARG A 434 -21.00 67.13 92.59
N ASN A 435 -20.36 67.68 91.55
CA ASN A 435 -19.62 68.93 91.64
C ASN A 435 -20.54 70.12 91.90
N THR A 436 -21.69 70.25 91.23
CA THR A 436 -22.64 71.34 91.50
C THR A 436 -23.28 71.21 92.88
N GLN A 437 -23.56 69.99 93.34
CA GLN A 437 -23.93 69.74 94.74
C GLN A 437 -22.83 70.19 95.69
N LEU A 438 -21.57 69.75 95.50
CA LEU A 438 -20.43 70.16 96.31
C LEU A 438 -20.17 71.67 96.26
N CYS A 439 -20.42 72.34 95.13
CA CYS A 439 -20.38 73.80 95.04
C CYS A 439 -21.49 74.44 95.88
N SER A 440 -22.73 73.93 95.82
CA SER A 440 -23.82 74.42 96.66
C SER A 440 -23.62 74.11 98.16
N GLU A 441 -23.04 72.96 98.51
CA GLU A 441 -22.60 72.61 99.86
C GLU A 441 -21.49 73.59 100.33
N MET A 442 -20.53 73.92 99.46
CA MET A 442 -19.49 74.91 99.74
C MET A 442 -20.01 76.35 99.80
N GLU A 443 -21.09 76.68 99.09
CA GLU A 443 -21.72 77.99 99.11
C GLU A 443 -22.59 78.17 100.36
N THR A 444 -23.39 77.17 100.76
CA THR A 444 -24.11 77.22 102.05
C THR A 444 -23.13 77.23 103.23
N MET A 445 -22.06 76.44 103.20
CA MET A 445 -21.00 76.49 104.23
C MET A 445 -20.25 77.84 104.24
N ARG A 446 -20.13 78.55 103.11
CA ARG A 446 -19.60 79.94 103.07
C ARG A 446 -20.61 80.93 103.65
N GLU A 447 -21.89 80.78 103.32
CA GLU A 447 -22.97 81.65 103.79
C GLU A 447 -23.16 81.51 105.31
N GLU A 448 -23.12 80.30 105.84
CA GLU A 448 -23.03 80.03 107.29
C GLU A 448 -21.77 80.66 107.91
N ASN A 449 -20.60 80.59 107.25
CA ASN A 449 -19.40 81.28 107.73
C ASN A 449 -19.56 82.80 107.74
N THR A 450 -20.21 83.41 106.74
CA THR A 450 -20.49 84.86 106.76
C THR A 450 -21.47 85.24 107.87
N ILE A 451 -22.52 84.43 108.09
CA ILE A 451 -23.47 84.63 109.20
C ILE A 451 -22.78 84.46 110.57
N LEU A 452 -21.80 83.55 110.68
CA LEU A 452 -20.98 83.39 111.89
C LEU A 452 -19.99 84.55 112.08
N GLN A 453 -19.41 85.10 111.00
CA GLN A 453 -18.59 86.31 111.04
C GLN A 453 -19.41 87.55 111.43
N GLU A 454 -20.62 87.72 110.90
CA GLU A 454 -21.54 88.80 111.32
C GLU A 454 -21.90 88.68 112.80
N LYS A 455 -22.19 87.46 113.29
CA LYS A 455 -22.44 87.20 114.71
C LYS A 455 -21.20 87.49 115.58
N LEU A 456 -20.00 87.16 115.11
CA LEU A 456 -18.74 87.48 115.78
C LEU A 456 -18.54 89.00 115.88
N ILE A 457 -18.66 89.72 114.77
CA ILE A 457 -18.55 91.19 114.71
C ILE A 457 -19.61 91.87 115.60
N ALA A 458 -20.84 91.33 115.63
CA ALA A 458 -21.90 91.82 116.52
C ALA A 458 -21.57 91.58 118.00
N ALA A 459 -20.94 90.45 118.35
CA ALA A 459 -20.49 90.12 119.70
C ALA A 459 -19.26 90.95 120.12
N GLU A 460 -18.25 91.11 119.27
CA GLU A 460 -17.08 91.99 119.47
C GLU A 460 -17.54 93.44 119.65
N GLY A 461 -18.47 93.92 118.81
CA GLY A 461 -19.09 95.23 118.98
C GLY A 461 -19.91 95.34 120.27
N ALA A 462 -20.54 94.26 120.75
CA ALA A 462 -21.22 94.26 122.05
C ALA A 462 -20.23 94.30 123.22
N GLN A 463 -19.12 93.55 123.14
CA GLN A 463 -18.03 93.57 124.10
C GLN A 463 -17.39 94.97 124.17
N SER A 464 -17.02 95.56 123.04
CA SER A 464 -16.47 96.92 123.01
C SER A 464 -17.45 97.96 123.59
N ARG A 465 -18.77 97.79 123.38
CA ARG A 465 -19.80 98.63 124.03
C ARG A 465 -19.96 98.35 125.54
N ALA A 466 -19.49 97.22 126.06
CA ALA A 466 -19.41 96.94 127.49
C ALA A 466 -18.11 97.51 128.10
N GLU A 467 -16.98 97.34 127.43
CA GLU A 467 -15.68 97.91 127.82
C GLU A 467 -15.73 99.44 127.89
N ASN A 468 -16.29 100.10 126.87
CA ASN A 468 -16.50 101.55 126.91
C ASN A 468 -17.41 102.00 128.07
N LYS A 469 -18.43 101.20 128.45
CA LYS A 469 -19.29 101.49 129.62
C LYS A 469 -18.58 101.24 130.95
N LEU A 470 -17.60 100.33 130.99
CA LEU A 470 -16.77 100.13 132.16
C LEU A 470 -15.89 101.37 132.40
N ALA A 471 -15.18 101.83 131.36
CA ALA A 471 -14.37 103.05 131.41
C ALA A 471 -15.20 104.31 131.76
N ASP A 472 -16.42 104.44 131.21
CA ASP A 472 -17.34 105.55 131.51
C ASP A 472 -17.85 105.52 132.97
N ASN A 473 -17.88 104.35 133.61
CA ASN A 473 -18.18 104.20 135.04
C ASN A 473 -16.95 104.44 135.93
N GLU A 474 -15.76 103.96 135.54
CA GLU A 474 -14.50 104.26 136.24
C GLU A 474 -14.21 105.77 136.25
N ALA A 475 -14.51 106.48 135.16
CA ALA A 475 -14.45 107.94 135.07
C ALA A 475 -15.46 108.66 136.00
N ARG A 476 -16.64 108.07 136.25
CA ARG A 476 -17.63 108.58 137.22
C ARG A 476 -17.24 108.30 138.66
N GLU A 477 -16.66 107.13 138.93
CA GLU A 477 -16.24 106.77 140.29
C GLU A 477 -15.02 107.61 140.73
N THR A 478 -14.05 107.82 139.84
CA THR A 478 -12.88 108.70 140.09
C THR A 478 -13.24 110.18 140.25
N THR A 479 -14.25 110.69 139.54
CA THR A 479 -14.74 112.06 139.78
C THR A 479 -15.59 112.17 141.05
N SER A 480 -16.30 111.10 141.43
CA SER A 480 -17.02 111.03 142.71
C SER A 480 -16.06 111.04 143.92
N THR A 481 -14.97 110.26 143.87
CA THR A 481 -13.97 110.23 144.95
C THR A 481 -13.23 111.57 145.07
N GLN A 482 -12.88 112.23 143.96
CA GLN A 482 -12.29 113.58 144.01
C GLN A 482 -13.23 114.60 144.68
N ASN A 483 -14.53 114.57 144.39
CA ASN A 483 -15.49 115.47 145.05
C ASN A 483 -15.53 115.21 146.57
N LEU A 484 -15.62 113.94 146.99
CA LEU A 484 -15.56 113.54 148.40
C LEU A 484 -14.26 113.98 149.10
N GLU A 485 -13.10 113.90 148.43
CA GLU A 485 -11.85 114.41 148.96
C GLU A 485 -11.87 115.93 149.15
N THR A 486 -12.50 116.70 148.24
CA THR A 486 -12.62 118.16 148.39
C THR A 486 -13.55 118.58 149.54
N GLU A 487 -14.67 117.89 149.77
CA GLU A 487 -15.54 118.15 150.93
C GLU A 487 -14.83 117.82 152.26
N LEU A 488 -14.06 116.72 152.27
CA LEU A 488 -13.25 116.30 153.42
C LEU A 488 -12.08 117.26 153.67
N GLN A 489 -11.56 117.93 152.64
CA GLN A 489 -10.58 119.01 152.76
C GLN A 489 -11.22 120.29 153.34
N MET A 490 -12.37 120.75 152.83
CA MET A 490 -13.04 121.96 153.35
C MET A 490 -13.45 121.81 154.83
N THR A 491 -13.97 120.64 155.22
CA THR A 491 -14.34 120.38 156.62
C THR A 491 -13.12 120.33 157.57
N LYS A 492 -11.95 119.90 157.09
CA LYS A 492 -10.69 120.07 157.84
C LYS A 492 -10.28 121.54 157.99
N GLU A 493 -10.55 122.37 156.99
CA GLU A 493 -10.21 123.81 157.03
C GLU A 493 -11.17 124.59 157.93
N GLU A 494 -12.47 124.27 157.97
CA GLU A 494 -13.38 124.79 159.00
C GLU A 494 -12.96 124.41 160.42
N MET A 495 -12.51 123.17 160.63
CA MET A 495 -12.02 122.70 161.93
C MET A 495 -10.73 123.42 162.35
N ARG A 496 -9.83 123.74 161.40
CA ARG A 496 -8.68 124.61 161.64
C ARG A 496 -9.13 126.02 162.03
N ALA A 497 -10.01 126.65 161.25
CA ALA A 497 -10.50 128.00 161.53
C ALA A 497 -11.16 128.13 162.92
N LYS A 498 -11.87 127.08 163.39
CA LYS A 498 -12.42 127.02 164.76
C LYS A 498 -11.33 126.86 165.82
N ASN A 499 -10.30 126.03 165.59
CA ASN A 499 -9.14 125.94 166.48
C ASN A 499 -8.32 127.24 166.52
N ASP A 500 -8.11 127.91 165.40
CA ASP A 500 -7.44 129.21 165.34
C ASP A 500 -8.23 130.28 166.10
N LYS A 501 -9.57 130.19 166.12
CA LYS A 501 -10.44 131.03 166.96
C LYS A 501 -10.25 130.78 168.46
N ILE A 502 -10.09 129.52 168.86
CA ILE A 502 -9.78 129.14 170.25
C ILE A 502 -8.39 129.65 170.64
N TYR A 503 -7.40 129.50 169.75
CA TYR A 503 -6.04 129.98 169.95
C TYR A 503 -5.96 131.51 169.99
N GLU A 504 -6.73 132.24 169.16
CA GLU A 504 -6.90 133.69 169.27
C GLU A 504 -7.39 134.12 170.66
N LEU A 505 -8.40 133.42 171.21
CA LEU A 505 -8.99 133.76 172.51
C LEU A 505 -8.03 133.47 173.67
N GLN A 506 -7.33 132.32 173.64
CA GLN A 506 -6.26 132.01 174.58
C GLN A 506 -5.11 133.02 174.48
N LYS A 507 -4.70 133.39 173.26
CA LYS A 507 -3.62 134.35 173.02
C LYS A 507 -4.00 135.79 173.36
N LYS A 508 -5.29 136.16 173.35
CA LYS A 508 -5.77 137.44 173.89
C LYS A 508 -5.66 137.49 175.42
N LEU A 509 -6.09 136.43 176.10
CA LEU A 509 -5.91 136.27 177.54
C LEU A 509 -4.42 136.33 177.94
N GLU A 510 -3.54 135.65 177.20
CA GLU A 510 -2.09 135.63 177.45
C GLU A 510 -1.38 136.96 177.08
N ASN A 511 -1.92 137.76 176.16
CA ASN A 511 -1.33 139.05 175.80
C ASN A 511 -1.73 140.19 176.75
N GLU A 512 -2.88 140.16 177.44
CA GLU A 512 -3.09 141.07 178.58
C GLU A 512 -2.07 140.79 179.69
N ILE A 513 -1.76 139.51 179.94
CA ILE A 513 -0.72 139.11 180.90
C ILE A 513 0.68 139.56 180.44
N ASN A 514 1.02 139.43 179.15
CA ASN A 514 2.38 139.71 178.64
C ASN A 514 2.64 141.15 178.16
N GLN A 515 1.63 141.96 177.83
CA GLN A 515 1.85 143.38 177.51
C GLN A 515 2.22 144.21 178.75
N ALA A 516 1.95 143.71 179.96
CA ALA A 516 2.58 144.18 181.20
C ALA A 516 4.12 144.01 181.22
N GLY A 517 4.69 143.25 180.26
CA GLY A 517 6.10 142.82 180.26
C GLY A 517 7.04 143.55 179.29
N ILE A 518 6.71 143.68 178.00
CA ILE A 518 7.73 143.82 176.91
C ILE A 518 7.94 145.28 176.42
N TYR A 519 7.70 146.28 177.28
CA TYR A 519 8.00 147.71 177.04
C TYR A 519 9.55 148.02 177.04
N LYS A 520 10.36 147.31 176.22
CA LYS A 520 11.83 147.13 176.42
C LYS A 520 12.78 147.46 175.23
N LYS A 521 13.41 146.50 174.51
CA LYS A 521 14.65 146.77 173.70
C LYS A 521 14.84 145.89 172.43
N LYS A 522 15.29 146.45 171.27
CA LYS A 522 16.02 145.76 170.15
C LYS A 522 16.55 146.70 169.03
N THR A 523 17.70 146.40 168.38
CA THR A 523 18.26 147.03 167.14
C THR A 523 19.41 146.21 166.47
N MET A 524 19.74 146.43 165.16
CA MET A 524 21.01 146.17 164.39
C MET A 524 21.21 145.01 163.33
N SER A 525 22.07 145.31 162.31
CA SER A 525 22.99 144.49 161.45
C SER A 525 22.58 143.92 160.06
N ASN A 526 23.56 143.69 159.14
CA ASN A 526 23.39 143.38 157.68
C ASN A 526 24.69 142.87 156.93
N LEU A 527 24.62 142.62 155.59
CA LEU A 527 25.72 142.38 154.57
C LEU A 527 26.34 140.94 154.48
N LYS A 528 27.15 140.45 153.47
CA LYS A 528 27.95 141.01 152.33
C LYS A 528 28.36 139.95 151.23
N GLU A 529 28.93 140.41 150.08
CA GLU A 529 29.92 139.78 149.13
C GLU A 529 29.47 138.91 147.90
N LEU A 530 30.41 138.61 146.96
CA LEU A 530 30.19 138.14 145.55
C LEU A 530 31.45 137.61 144.78
N LYS A 531 31.27 136.83 143.68
CA LYS A 531 32.00 136.82 142.35
C LYS A 531 33.07 135.72 141.99
N ALA A 532 33.26 135.55 140.65
CA ALA A 532 34.26 134.79 139.84
C ALA A 532 34.08 133.25 139.75
N GLU A 533 34.11 132.54 138.60
CA GLU A 533 34.31 132.82 137.15
C GLU A 533 35.73 133.14 136.63
N VAL A 534 36.43 132.13 136.05
CA VAL A 534 37.49 132.17 135.00
C VAL A 534 38.00 130.72 134.71
N SER A 535 38.65 130.46 133.56
CA SER A 535 39.35 129.20 133.18
C SER A 535 38.45 127.96 132.95
N ASN A 536 37.88 127.67 131.77
CA ASN A 536 38.27 127.85 130.35
C ASN A 536 39.27 126.81 129.79
N LEU A 537 39.12 126.46 128.50
CA LEU A 537 39.79 125.35 127.80
C LEU A 537 40.98 125.80 126.93
N GLN A 538 42.11 125.10 127.04
CA GLN A 538 43.13 124.99 125.98
C GLN A 538 43.04 123.62 125.29
N LYS A 539 43.20 123.57 123.97
CA LYS A 539 43.09 122.35 123.15
C LYS A 539 44.43 121.60 123.04
N GLN A 540 44.43 120.27 123.08
CA GLN A 540 45.39 119.47 122.30
C GLN A 540 44.97 118.00 122.00
N LEU A 541 45.11 117.64 120.72
CA LEU A 541 45.52 116.37 120.09
C LEU A 541 45.76 115.09 120.96
N LYS A 542 45.16 113.94 120.56
CA LYS A 542 45.80 112.63 120.20
C LYS A 542 44.93 111.36 120.50
N GLN A 543 45.19 110.27 119.74
CA GLN A 543 45.16 108.82 120.15
C GLN A 543 43.79 108.18 120.56
N GLN A 544 43.52 106.84 120.57
CA GLN A 544 44.20 105.61 120.07
C GLN A 544 43.36 104.30 120.32
N GLN A 545 43.36 103.34 119.37
CA GLN A 545 43.18 101.86 119.49
C GLN A 545 41.87 101.13 119.99
N GLN A 546 41.55 100.03 119.26
CA GLN A 546 41.19 98.65 119.72
C GLN A 546 39.82 98.35 120.42
N ASN A 547 39.19 97.15 120.31
CA ASN A 547 39.32 95.98 119.40
C ASN A 547 38.09 95.01 119.55
N SER A 548 38.00 93.98 118.68
CA SER A 548 37.44 92.61 118.90
C SER A 548 35.99 92.24 118.49
N GLN A 549 35.88 91.31 117.51
CA GLN A 549 35.03 90.08 117.41
C GLN A 549 33.48 90.12 117.56
N SER A 550 32.65 89.24 116.95
CA SER A 550 32.66 88.44 115.69
C SER A 550 31.36 87.61 115.54
N GLY A 551 30.85 87.32 114.32
CA GLY A 551 29.85 86.24 114.11
C GLY A 551 29.05 86.20 112.78
N GLN A 552 28.65 84.97 112.38
CA GLN A 552 27.68 84.52 111.33
C GLN A 552 28.04 84.54 109.80
N PRO A 553 27.79 83.41 109.08
CA PRO A 553 27.50 83.29 107.63
C PRO A 553 25.98 82.96 107.34
N GLU A 554 25.38 83.02 106.14
CA GLU A 554 25.73 82.58 104.75
C GLU A 554 25.66 81.03 104.54
N VAL A 555 25.27 80.38 103.43
CA VAL A 555 25.06 80.66 101.96
C VAL A 555 23.85 79.79 101.48
N VAL A 556 22.93 80.05 100.51
CA VAL A 556 22.62 81.06 99.46
C VAL A 556 22.78 80.60 97.96
N VAL A 557 21.65 80.28 97.30
CA VAL A 557 21.38 80.27 95.82
C VAL A 557 22.02 79.15 94.94
N GLU A 558 21.79 79.18 93.62
CA GLU A 558 21.51 78.05 92.68
C GLU A 558 22.69 77.38 91.88
N LEU A 559 22.34 76.26 91.19
CA LEU A 559 22.77 75.63 89.90
C LEU A 559 23.84 76.29 88.97
N PRO A 560 24.44 75.61 87.92
CA PRO A 560 24.29 74.21 87.42
C PRO A 560 25.56 73.42 86.93
N GLY A 561 25.58 72.07 87.08
CA GLY A 561 26.35 71.07 86.26
C GLY A 561 27.91 71.05 86.34
N PRO A 562 28.66 70.17 85.61
CA PRO A 562 28.29 68.94 84.86
C PRO A 562 29.26 67.70 85.02
N SER A 563 28.88 66.53 84.45
CA SER A 563 29.74 65.42 83.91
C SER A 563 30.60 64.48 84.82
N SER A 564 30.52 63.14 84.58
CA SER A 564 31.64 62.18 84.31
C SER A 564 31.36 60.70 84.69
N GLY A 565 32.00 59.74 84.00
CA GLY A 565 32.09 58.31 84.36
C GLY A 565 31.25 57.33 83.50
N SER A 566 31.70 56.31 82.75
CA SER A 566 33.00 55.71 82.34
C SER A 566 33.18 54.22 82.73
N ARG A 567 32.91 53.27 81.81
CA ARG A 567 33.72 52.03 81.57
C ARG A 567 33.23 51.25 80.33
N SER A 568 34.00 50.26 79.86
CA SER A 568 34.05 49.81 78.45
C SER A 568 34.02 48.28 78.23
N ARG A 569 34.04 47.88 76.93
CA ARG A 569 34.28 46.55 76.30
C ARG A 569 33.01 45.70 76.00
N THR A 570 32.89 44.95 74.89
CA THR A 570 33.71 44.82 73.65
C THR A 570 32.91 44.17 72.49
N SER A 571 33.33 44.45 71.24
CA SER A 571 33.26 43.61 70.01
C SER A 571 31.91 43.14 69.43
N SER A 572 31.72 42.96 68.11
CA SER A 572 32.42 43.44 66.88
C SER A 572 31.59 43.06 65.62
N ILE A 573 31.58 43.92 64.58
CA ILE A 573 31.38 43.75 63.10
C ILE A 573 30.40 42.65 62.54
N THR A 574 29.46 42.85 61.60
CA THR A 574 29.41 43.52 60.26
C THR A 574 30.33 42.90 59.18
N SER A 575 29.97 42.64 57.90
CA SER A 575 28.71 42.72 57.11
C SER A 575 28.84 41.93 55.77
N MET A 576 27.86 42.09 54.86
CA MET A 576 27.84 42.04 53.36
C MET A 576 29.19 42.07 52.57
N ASP A 577 29.31 41.70 51.28
CA ASP A 577 28.48 40.99 50.26
C ASP A 577 29.30 40.85 48.91
N GLN A 578 28.84 40.00 47.97
CA GLN A 578 28.93 40.12 46.49
C GLN A 578 30.21 39.86 45.61
N VAL A 579 29.92 39.48 44.33
CA VAL A 579 30.69 39.55 43.04
C VAL A 579 31.90 38.61 42.74
N ALA A 580 31.57 37.47 42.12
CA ALA A 580 31.96 36.92 40.79
C ALA A 580 33.36 37.08 40.08
N ARG A 581 33.70 36.00 39.34
CA ARG A 581 34.50 35.84 38.07
C ARG A 581 36.05 35.82 38.09
N SER A 582 36.62 34.74 37.53
CA SER A 582 37.66 34.78 36.46
C SER A 582 37.89 33.40 35.78
N SER A 583 38.72 33.42 34.74
CA SER A 583 39.24 32.40 33.78
C SER A 583 39.90 31.15 34.42
N GLU A 584 40.37 30.10 33.72
CA GLU A 584 40.89 29.90 32.34
C GLU A 584 40.18 28.72 31.59
N ALA A 585 40.63 28.03 30.51
CA ALA A 585 41.93 27.89 29.81
C ALA A 585 41.78 27.47 28.31
N SER A 586 42.81 26.91 27.69
CA SER A 586 42.89 26.51 26.25
C SER A 586 44.01 25.46 26.00
N PHE A 587 44.38 25.22 24.72
CA PHE A 587 45.46 24.35 24.19
C PHE A 587 45.11 22.85 23.95
N ASN A 588 45.65 22.17 22.93
CA ASN A 588 46.03 22.61 21.56
C ASN A 588 46.09 21.37 20.62
N MET A 589 46.22 21.57 19.30
CA MET A 589 46.48 20.49 18.32
C MET A 589 47.96 20.32 17.93
N GLN A 590 48.22 19.18 17.26
CA GLN A 590 49.00 19.07 15.99
C GLN A 590 50.46 18.53 16.03
N SER A 591 50.61 17.21 15.75
CA SER A 591 51.47 16.51 14.73
C SER A 591 52.96 16.92 14.48
N PRO A 592 53.78 16.23 13.64
CA PRO A 592 53.56 15.03 12.80
C PRO A 592 54.72 13.98 12.84
N GLN A 593 54.77 13.13 11.79
CA GLN A 593 55.77 12.11 11.38
C GLN A 593 55.52 10.67 11.88
N GLU A 594 55.74 9.60 11.11
CA GLU A 594 55.80 9.28 9.66
C GLU A 594 56.26 7.82 9.60
N GLU A 595 55.44 6.88 9.12
CA GLU A 595 55.95 5.61 8.59
C GLU A 595 55.00 5.06 7.50
N ILE A 596 55.52 4.20 6.62
CA ILE A 596 55.03 4.04 5.25
C ILE A 596 53.95 2.95 5.15
N THR A 597 52.69 3.36 5.02
CA THR A 597 51.58 2.50 4.54
C THR A 597 50.69 3.28 3.55
N PRO A 598 50.12 2.63 2.51
CA PRO A 598 49.28 3.33 1.53
C PRO A 598 47.94 3.77 2.16
N PRO A 599 47.40 4.95 1.84
CA PRO A 599 46.17 5.46 2.46
C PRO A 599 44.96 4.54 2.26
N PRO A 600 44.01 4.46 3.22
CA PRO A 600 42.84 3.59 3.12
C PRO A 600 41.96 3.89 1.90
N TYR A 601 42.00 5.11 1.37
CA TYR A 601 41.34 5.48 0.11
C TYR A 601 41.93 4.75 -1.11
N GLN A 602 43.26 4.57 -1.17
CA GLN A 602 43.90 3.77 -2.23
C GLN A 602 43.52 2.29 -2.09
N GLN A 603 43.47 1.76 -0.86
CA GLN A 603 43.03 0.39 -0.61
C GLN A 603 41.58 0.14 -1.09
N GLN A 604 40.65 1.07 -0.79
CA GLN A 604 39.26 1.02 -1.27
C GLN A 604 39.16 1.15 -2.80
N MET A 605 40.02 1.97 -3.42
CA MET A 605 40.07 2.08 -4.88
C MET A 605 40.59 0.79 -5.53
N ILE A 606 41.64 0.18 -4.98
CA ILE A 606 42.17 -1.12 -5.41
C ILE A 606 41.09 -2.21 -5.26
N GLU A 607 40.40 -2.27 -4.12
CA GLU A 607 39.27 -3.19 -3.95
C GLU A 607 38.17 -3.00 -5.01
N LYS A 608 37.84 -1.74 -5.35
CA LYS A 608 36.82 -1.43 -6.35
C LYS A 608 37.29 -1.83 -7.76
N ILE A 609 38.57 -1.63 -8.08
CA ILE A 609 39.20 -2.10 -9.32
C ILE A 609 39.17 -3.64 -9.39
N VAL A 610 39.55 -4.35 -8.32
CA VAL A 610 39.52 -5.82 -8.25
C VAL A 610 38.08 -6.36 -8.37
N LYS A 611 37.10 -5.71 -7.73
CA LYS A 611 35.67 -6.06 -7.85
C LYS A 611 35.17 -5.87 -9.30
N LEU A 612 35.57 -4.79 -9.97
CA LEU A 612 35.24 -4.55 -11.38
C LEU A 612 35.95 -5.54 -12.32
N GLN A 613 37.25 -5.78 -12.16
CA GLN A 613 38.01 -6.78 -12.93
C GLN A 613 37.41 -8.18 -12.79
N LYS A 614 36.98 -8.57 -11.58
CA LYS A 614 36.30 -9.86 -11.32
C LYS A 614 34.90 -9.95 -11.94
N GLN A 615 34.19 -8.83 -12.10
CA GLN A 615 32.95 -8.77 -12.88
C GLN A 615 33.20 -8.80 -14.40
N LEU A 616 34.30 -8.19 -14.87
CA LEU A 616 34.70 -8.16 -16.27
C LEU A 616 35.16 -9.55 -16.73
N ALA A 617 36.00 -10.23 -15.95
CA ALA A 617 36.40 -11.62 -16.19
C ALA A 617 35.19 -12.56 -16.31
N ARG A 618 34.25 -12.50 -15.36
CA ARG A 618 32.98 -13.27 -15.42
C ARG A 618 32.09 -12.96 -16.63
N ARG A 619 32.22 -11.76 -17.21
CA ARG A 619 31.54 -11.40 -18.46
C ARG A 619 32.31 -11.95 -19.68
N SER A 620 33.63 -11.94 -19.66
CA SER A 620 34.49 -12.58 -20.68
C SER A 620 34.22 -14.08 -20.73
N GLU A 621 34.34 -14.78 -19.59
CA GLU A 621 34.01 -16.20 -19.41
C GLU A 621 32.62 -16.55 -19.97
N LYS A 622 31.64 -15.66 -19.80
CA LYS A 622 30.28 -15.86 -20.30
C LYS A 622 30.12 -15.55 -21.79
N ILE A 623 30.89 -14.62 -22.35
CA ILE A 623 30.95 -14.36 -23.78
C ILE A 623 31.63 -15.53 -24.48
N GLU A 624 32.81 -15.93 -24.03
CA GLU A 624 33.59 -17.08 -24.54
C GLU A 624 32.74 -18.38 -24.53
N PHE A 625 31.99 -18.63 -23.46
CA PHE A 625 31.03 -19.75 -23.40
C PHE A 625 29.92 -19.66 -24.46
N LEU A 626 29.38 -18.47 -24.72
CA LEU A 626 28.30 -18.28 -25.69
C LEU A 626 28.83 -18.34 -27.14
N GLU A 627 30.02 -17.81 -27.39
CA GLU A 627 30.72 -17.90 -28.68
C GLU A 627 31.06 -19.36 -29.01
N GLU A 628 31.56 -20.14 -28.05
CA GLU A 628 31.80 -21.58 -28.20
C GLU A 628 30.49 -22.35 -28.47
N HIS A 629 29.40 -22.03 -27.78
CA HIS A 629 28.09 -22.64 -28.03
C HIS A 629 27.54 -22.30 -29.43
N VAL A 630 27.72 -21.05 -29.90
CA VAL A 630 27.38 -20.64 -31.27
C VAL A 630 28.26 -21.36 -32.30
N ARG A 631 29.56 -21.52 -32.03
CA ARG A 631 30.51 -22.27 -32.88
C ARG A 631 30.10 -23.74 -33.00
N GLN A 632 29.74 -24.39 -31.89
CA GLN A 632 29.23 -25.77 -31.88
C GLN A 632 27.91 -25.89 -32.66
N CYS A 633 26.99 -24.93 -32.49
CA CYS A 633 25.72 -24.90 -33.22
C CYS A 633 25.92 -24.74 -34.75
N LEU A 634 26.85 -23.88 -35.17
CA LEU A 634 27.24 -23.72 -36.57
C LEU A 634 27.91 -24.98 -37.14
N GLU A 635 28.79 -25.63 -36.38
CA GLU A 635 29.36 -26.93 -36.76
C GLU A 635 28.29 -28.01 -36.92
N GLU A 636 27.33 -28.10 -36.00
CA GLU A 636 26.20 -29.02 -36.10
C GLU A 636 25.32 -28.71 -37.32
N LEU A 637 25.03 -27.43 -37.59
CA LEU A 637 24.27 -27.01 -38.76
C LEU A 637 25.00 -27.39 -40.06
N GLN A 638 26.32 -27.19 -40.13
CA GLN A 638 27.14 -27.62 -41.28
C GLN A 638 27.19 -29.14 -41.42
N LYS A 639 27.30 -29.90 -40.32
CA LYS A 639 27.27 -31.37 -40.32
C LYS A 639 25.91 -31.88 -40.83
N LYS A 640 24.80 -31.36 -40.29
CA LYS A 640 23.43 -31.68 -40.75
C LYS A 640 23.21 -31.28 -42.22
N THR A 641 23.70 -30.12 -42.65
CA THR A 641 23.61 -29.66 -44.05
C THR A 641 24.38 -30.58 -45.00
N LYS A 642 25.61 -30.99 -44.64
CA LYS A 642 26.39 -31.96 -45.42
C LYS A 642 25.72 -33.34 -45.47
N ILE A 643 25.08 -33.78 -44.39
CA ILE A 643 24.28 -34.99 -44.37
C ILE A 643 23.08 -34.85 -45.31
N ILE A 644 22.30 -33.77 -45.24
CA ILE A 644 21.15 -33.52 -46.13
C ILE A 644 21.59 -33.47 -47.61
N GLN A 645 22.71 -32.79 -47.92
CA GLN A 645 23.28 -32.76 -49.27
C GLN A 645 23.73 -34.15 -49.74
N TYR A 646 24.38 -34.94 -48.88
CA TYR A 646 24.77 -36.31 -49.19
C TYR A 646 23.56 -37.21 -49.40
N TYR A 647 22.51 -37.06 -48.60
CA TYR A 647 21.26 -37.81 -48.76
C TYR A 647 20.51 -37.39 -50.03
N ALA A 648 20.38 -36.09 -50.34
CA ALA A 648 19.74 -35.65 -51.58
C ALA A 648 20.48 -36.16 -52.83
N LEU A 649 21.80 -36.00 -52.88
CA LEU A 649 22.63 -36.49 -54.01
C LEU A 649 22.65 -38.03 -54.08
N ARG A 650 22.54 -38.73 -52.95
CA ARG A 650 22.38 -40.19 -52.92
C ARG A 650 20.98 -40.61 -53.34
N GLU A 651 19.94 -39.89 -52.95
CA GLU A 651 18.54 -40.19 -53.25
C GLU A 651 18.28 -40.00 -54.75
N GLU A 652 18.78 -38.92 -55.36
CA GLU A 652 18.79 -38.73 -56.82
C GLU A 652 19.55 -39.85 -57.56
N ALA A 653 20.65 -40.38 -56.99
CA ALA A 653 21.41 -41.48 -57.58
C ALA A 653 20.77 -42.87 -57.34
N SER A 654 20.15 -43.10 -56.18
CA SER A 654 19.46 -44.34 -55.82
C SER A 654 18.07 -44.45 -56.44
N LEU A 655 17.43 -43.35 -56.83
CA LEU A 655 16.21 -43.37 -57.66
C LEU A 655 16.47 -43.95 -59.08
N LEU A 656 17.73 -44.12 -59.46
CA LEU A 656 18.16 -44.69 -60.75
C LEU A 656 18.74 -46.11 -60.62
N VAL A 657 18.92 -46.66 -59.40
CA VAL A 657 19.45 -48.02 -59.17
C VAL A 657 18.73 -48.67 -57.97
N PRO A 658 17.94 -49.74 -58.18
CA PRO A 658 17.29 -50.48 -57.09
C PRO A 658 18.29 -51.01 -56.06
N ASP A 659 18.04 -50.74 -54.77
CA ASP A 659 18.91 -51.15 -53.64
C ASP A 659 18.59 -52.60 -53.19
N ASP A 660 18.64 -53.55 -54.14
CA ASP A 660 18.28 -54.95 -53.93
C ASP A 660 19.35 -55.70 -53.12
N LYS A 661 19.01 -56.04 -51.88
CA LYS A 661 19.83 -56.84 -50.97
C LYS A 661 19.70 -58.36 -51.14
N ASP A 662 19.61 -58.85 -52.38
CA ASP A 662 20.15 -60.19 -52.71
C ASP A 662 20.24 -60.44 -54.23
N LEU A 663 21.46 -60.39 -54.79
CA LEU A 663 21.85 -61.20 -55.96
C LEU A 663 23.38 -61.23 -56.14
N LYS A 664 23.89 -62.28 -56.81
CA LYS A 664 25.31 -62.67 -56.75
C LYS A 664 26.13 -62.14 -57.94
N LYS A 665 27.26 -61.49 -57.61
CA LYS A 665 28.53 -61.40 -58.40
C LYS A 665 28.44 -61.44 -59.94
N VAL A 666 28.54 -60.27 -60.60
CA VAL A 666 29.31 -60.10 -61.85
C VAL A 666 30.06 -58.75 -61.78
N PRO A 667 31.36 -58.66 -62.11
CA PRO A 667 32.12 -57.42 -62.01
C PRO A 667 32.07 -56.60 -63.31
N ILE A 668 31.87 -55.27 -63.21
CA ILE A 668 32.06 -54.32 -64.32
C ILE A 668 33.11 -53.28 -63.93
N SER A 669 34.01 -53.00 -64.87
CA SER A 669 35.22 -52.20 -64.66
C SER A 669 35.01 -50.69 -64.85
N LYS A 670 35.90 -49.90 -64.26
CA LYS A 670 36.01 -48.44 -64.43
C LYS A 670 36.06 -48.05 -65.92
N LYS A 671 35.23 -47.08 -66.35
CA LYS A 671 35.65 -45.85 -67.08
C LYS A 671 34.49 -44.94 -67.51
N THR A 672 34.54 -43.71 -67.00
CA THR A 672 34.14 -42.43 -67.60
C THR A 672 33.59 -42.40 -69.05
N ALA A 673 32.32 -41.99 -69.21
CA ALA A 673 31.82 -41.12 -70.29
C ALA A 673 30.43 -40.55 -69.88
N PRO A 674 30.10 -39.27 -70.15
CA PRO A 674 28.78 -38.70 -69.86
C PRO A 674 27.74 -39.05 -70.93
N ALA A 675 26.48 -39.23 -70.54
CA ALA A 675 25.40 -39.67 -71.43
C ALA A 675 24.71 -38.50 -72.15
N TYR A 676 24.64 -38.56 -73.50
CA TYR A 676 23.86 -37.62 -74.32
C TYR A 676 23.08 -38.27 -75.50
N SER A 677 23.09 -39.61 -75.62
CA SER A 677 22.57 -40.30 -76.82
C SER A 677 21.18 -40.95 -76.67
N LEU A 678 20.54 -40.91 -75.49
CA LEU A 678 19.37 -41.75 -75.21
C LEU A 678 18.06 -41.30 -75.90
N MET A 679 17.91 -40.02 -76.23
CA MET A 679 16.65 -39.45 -76.72
C MET A 679 16.37 -39.74 -78.21
N GLY A 680 17.37 -40.19 -78.98
CA GLY A 680 17.24 -40.37 -80.44
C GLY A 680 16.45 -41.60 -80.91
N SER A 681 16.31 -42.65 -80.08
CA SER A 681 15.81 -43.95 -80.54
C SER A 681 14.32 -44.20 -80.32
N MET A 682 13.59 -43.28 -79.68
CA MET A 682 12.21 -43.53 -79.20
C MET A 682 11.10 -43.31 -80.25
N TRP A 683 11.43 -42.83 -81.45
CA TRP A 683 10.43 -42.33 -82.43
C TRP A 683 10.52 -43.00 -83.82
N SER A 684 11.10 -44.20 -83.92
CA SER A 684 11.23 -44.93 -85.19
C SER A 684 10.26 -46.11 -85.33
N MET A 685 9.15 -45.85 -86.00
CA MET A 685 8.24 -46.78 -86.72
C MET A 685 7.82 -48.13 -86.09
N GLY A 686 6.49 -48.28 -85.91
CA GLY A 686 5.76 -49.32 -86.65
C GLY A 686 5.66 -50.72 -86.04
N SER A 687 5.03 -50.86 -84.87
CA SER A 687 4.51 -52.16 -84.42
C SER A 687 3.36 -52.01 -83.43
N ASP A 688 2.21 -52.65 -83.68
CA ASP A 688 1.11 -52.66 -82.69
C ASP A 688 1.52 -53.38 -81.39
N LYS A 689 2.52 -54.27 -81.46
CA LYS A 689 3.11 -54.92 -80.27
C LYS A 689 3.89 -53.92 -79.40
N SER A 690 4.57 -52.93 -79.99
CA SER A 690 5.27 -51.89 -79.20
C SER A 690 4.29 -50.85 -78.65
N ALA A 691 3.19 -50.54 -79.36
CA ALA A 691 2.09 -49.75 -78.81
C ALA A 691 1.44 -50.46 -77.61
N LEU A 692 1.21 -51.77 -77.70
CA LEU A 692 0.67 -52.57 -76.59
C LEU A 692 1.66 -52.67 -75.41
N GLN A 693 2.96 -52.88 -75.65
CA GLN A 693 3.97 -52.86 -74.59
C GLN A 693 4.08 -51.49 -73.92
N LEU A 694 4.04 -50.40 -74.68
CA LEU A 694 4.05 -49.05 -74.11
C LEU A 694 2.78 -48.80 -73.28
N ALA A 695 1.62 -49.29 -73.73
CA ALA A 695 0.38 -49.20 -72.97
C ALA A 695 0.45 -50.01 -71.66
N THR A 696 0.98 -51.24 -71.67
CA THR A 696 1.15 -52.02 -70.42
C THR A 696 2.19 -51.42 -69.49
N GLU A 697 3.27 -50.83 -70.01
CA GLU A 697 4.28 -50.14 -69.21
C GLU A 697 3.73 -48.84 -68.59
N VAL A 698 3.00 -48.02 -69.36
CA VAL A 698 2.33 -46.82 -68.84
C VAL A 698 1.27 -47.17 -67.81
N ASN A 699 0.49 -48.24 -68.03
CA ASN A 699 -0.52 -48.68 -67.06
C ASN A 699 0.13 -49.24 -65.78
N SER A 700 1.23 -49.99 -65.90
CA SER A 700 2.04 -50.45 -64.75
C SER A 700 2.64 -49.28 -63.96
N ARG A 701 3.19 -48.26 -64.63
CA ARG A 701 3.70 -47.04 -63.99
C ARG A 701 2.58 -46.23 -63.31
N LEU A 702 1.41 -46.10 -63.95
CA LEU A 702 0.24 -45.46 -63.34
C LEU A 702 -0.25 -46.22 -62.12
N GLN A 703 -0.31 -47.55 -62.19
CA GLN A 703 -0.70 -48.40 -61.06
C GLN A 703 0.31 -48.26 -59.89
N ALA A 704 1.62 -48.29 -60.16
CA ALA A 704 2.63 -48.08 -59.12
C ALA A 704 2.55 -46.68 -58.47
N VAL A 705 2.27 -45.63 -59.25
CA VAL A 705 2.02 -44.27 -58.72
C VAL A 705 0.73 -44.22 -57.90
N LEU A 706 -0.31 -44.95 -58.28
CA LEU A 706 -1.59 -45.01 -57.58
C LEU A 706 -1.47 -45.83 -56.27
N GLU A 707 -0.69 -46.90 -56.26
CA GLU A 707 -0.33 -47.69 -55.07
C GLU A 707 0.53 -46.89 -54.09
N ASP A 708 1.56 -46.18 -54.56
CA ASP A 708 2.34 -45.24 -53.73
C ASP A 708 1.47 -44.08 -53.19
N THR A 709 0.56 -43.56 -54.00
CA THR A 709 -0.39 -42.51 -53.57
C THR A 709 -1.37 -43.04 -52.52
N LEU A 710 -1.83 -44.29 -52.63
CA LEU A 710 -2.65 -44.95 -51.61
C LEU A 710 -1.85 -45.19 -50.32
N LEU A 711 -0.62 -45.70 -50.41
CA LEU A 711 0.27 -45.89 -49.25
C LEU A 711 0.56 -44.57 -48.55
N LYS A 712 0.85 -43.49 -49.29
CA LYS A 712 1.00 -42.13 -48.74
C LYS A 712 -0.29 -41.64 -48.08
N ASN A 713 -1.47 -41.87 -48.66
CA ASN A 713 -2.75 -41.50 -48.03
C ASN A 713 -3.03 -42.32 -46.75
N ILE A 714 -2.69 -43.60 -46.71
CA ILE A 714 -2.81 -44.44 -45.51
C ILE A 714 -1.85 -43.96 -44.40
N ALA A 715 -0.60 -43.64 -44.76
CA ALA A 715 0.39 -43.10 -43.82
C ALA A 715 0.01 -41.69 -43.31
N LEU A 716 -0.52 -40.83 -44.18
CA LEU A 716 -1.07 -39.53 -43.80
C LEU A 716 -2.29 -39.68 -42.91
N LYS A 717 -3.22 -40.60 -43.21
CA LYS A 717 -4.37 -40.89 -42.35
C LYS A 717 -3.92 -41.34 -40.96
N SER A 718 -3.03 -42.33 -40.86
CA SER A 718 -2.46 -42.74 -39.56
C SER A 718 -1.73 -41.61 -38.82
N SER A 719 -1.19 -40.62 -39.53
CA SER A 719 -0.57 -39.43 -38.93
C SER A 719 -1.62 -38.42 -38.44
N VAL A 720 -2.71 -38.24 -39.18
CA VAL A 720 -3.88 -37.43 -38.76
C VAL A 720 -4.60 -38.06 -37.58
N ASP A 721 -4.76 -39.38 -37.57
CA ASP A 721 -5.39 -40.13 -36.48
C ASP A 721 -4.59 -39.94 -35.17
N LYS A 722 -3.25 -40.10 -35.22
CA LYS A 722 -2.34 -39.82 -34.09
C LYS A 722 -2.36 -38.36 -33.62
N LEU A 723 -2.49 -37.41 -34.55
CA LEU A 723 -2.66 -35.99 -34.18
C LEU A 723 -4.03 -35.76 -33.53
N GLY A 724 -5.08 -36.47 -33.96
CA GLY A 724 -6.40 -36.48 -33.31
C GLY A 724 -6.36 -37.06 -31.89
N GLU A 725 -5.66 -38.17 -31.70
CA GLU A 725 -5.40 -38.76 -30.37
C GLU A 725 -4.66 -37.78 -29.44
N GLU A 726 -3.60 -37.13 -29.94
CA GLU A 726 -2.82 -36.19 -29.14
C GLU A 726 -3.58 -34.88 -28.85
N ILE A 727 -4.38 -34.38 -29.80
CA ILE A 727 -5.31 -33.27 -29.56
C ILE A 727 -6.37 -33.66 -28.52
N ALA A 728 -6.90 -34.88 -28.57
CA ALA A 728 -7.84 -35.38 -27.56
C ALA A 728 -7.16 -35.55 -26.19
N ARG A 729 -5.89 -36.00 -26.14
CA ARG A 729 -5.09 -36.11 -24.91
C ARG A 729 -4.86 -34.72 -24.29
N LEU A 730 -4.35 -33.77 -25.07
CA LEU A 730 -4.11 -32.39 -24.64
C LEU A 730 -5.41 -31.68 -24.24
N SER A 731 -6.53 -31.92 -24.94
CA SER A 731 -7.83 -31.35 -24.58
C SER A 731 -8.37 -31.89 -23.24
N ARG A 732 -8.17 -33.19 -22.97
CA ARG A 732 -8.47 -33.79 -21.64
C ARG A 732 -7.56 -33.21 -20.55
N GLU A 733 -6.26 -33.09 -20.81
CA GLU A 733 -5.27 -32.56 -19.87
C GLU A 733 -5.56 -31.09 -19.53
N ASN A 734 -5.84 -30.27 -20.54
CA ASN A 734 -6.20 -28.86 -20.36
C ASN A 734 -7.54 -28.70 -19.60
N ARG A 735 -8.53 -29.56 -19.88
CA ARG A 735 -9.79 -29.60 -19.10
C ARG A 735 -9.57 -30.01 -17.65
N GLN A 736 -8.65 -30.93 -17.35
CA GLN A 736 -8.26 -31.27 -15.98
C GLN A 736 -7.48 -30.16 -15.27
N LEU A 737 -6.65 -29.39 -15.98
CA LEU A 737 -5.95 -28.23 -15.43
C LEU A 737 -6.93 -27.08 -15.12
N THR A 738 -7.93 -26.85 -15.96
CA THR A 738 -9.00 -25.88 -15.71
C THR A 738 -9.89 -26.26 -14.52
N LEU A 739 -10.05 -27.56 -14.23
CA LEU A 739 -10.77 -28.08 -13.05
C LEU A 739 -9.89 -28.18 -11.78
N LYS A 740 -8.64 -27.70 -11.83
CA LYS A 740 -7.69 -27.64 -10.69
C LYS A 740 -7.27 -26.20 -10.34
N LYS A 741 -7.97 -25.21 -10.90
CA LYS A 741 -7.97 -23.81 -10.49
C LYS A 741 -9.31 -23.47 -9.84
#